data_AF-A0A7C2VEX4-F1
#
_entry.id   AF-A0A7C2VEX4-F1
#
_cell.length_a   1.000
_cell.length_b   1.000
_cell.length_c   1.000
_cell.angle_alpha   90.00
_cell.angle_beta   90.00
_cell.angle_gamma   90.00
#
_symmetry.space_group_name_H-M   'P 1'
#
loop_
_entity.id
_entity.type
_entity.pdbx_description
1 polymer ?
#
loop_
_entity_poly.entity_id
_entity_poly.type
_entity_poly.pdbx_seq_one_letter_code
_entity_poly.pdbx_strand_id
1 'polypeptide(L)'
;METVAGACGCRASTPVLYQATVRASTPALSSYRLCKALCPALLAAVLLGPALFSRQPAAYEPDLPAAAVRWVEQTLQNLSLEEKLGQLVMIHYYGGFTHTDSESYRELLRRIETQHIGGIVVSTRPGALGTELSQVYPTAVLTNQLQRRAKVPLLVAADFERGTAMRIAEGTSFPYAMAVAAGGDPRDAYEMARITAIEARAVGVHWNFAPVADVNSNPQNPIINTRSFGEDPRRVAEYVAAFIRGSEENGVLATAKHFPGHGDSSEDSHIGLPVIWGDRARLEQVELVPFRAAIAAGVSTIMTGHLAVPAFEPDPELPATMSRRILSDLLRGELGFRGLIVTDALTMGGVTARYAPGDVAVRALEAGADVLLVPPVPDAALLGLRRAVEQGRLSQARIDESVRRILTAKARLGLHRQREVNVNALNEIFGRPEFRTRAQEIADRGITLLRNRLGLLPLDATQPLRALLVAVAGDPDPLPANVLEQEIRWRVDRLQVVRTDTRWVPVSNVKLPPSDSYDVAIAALFVRLADRKGHVSLPPEQIAFVNELLGAGKPVVVAAFGSPYVVERFPNADTWLAAFSTHGVAQAAVARALFGQITIGGKLPVTVPGVAQLGDGFALAARPMTLASASPELETRLAPVFARLEPFVREGWISGAAIAIGQGNRLVVRGFGRTSFGRGAVPVEGETRLNGGATLQNTALVLATALLVEDGLLDLQAPVARYLSDNPSSADSGGYGSTTLWQLLLDAGGGSGQPAGGASTASWPAERWSILSQILEAVSGKSAQELFASRVLRPLGVEWHWKTTQQPPSPAGPPQQRPLADISAAATQIAPLAQMLLNGGIYSHRRILKRGTIDLFAARQRVGDAVRALGWNVGPWNGSTISRRAYGWDDPRGASLWMDPEKNLFVVFLPAEVQAGAEDRLRALRDELHRAAAEALGLAGSTR
;
A
#
# COMPACT_ATOMS: atom_id res chain seq x y z
N MET A 1 13.20 54.88 30.19
CA MET A 1 12.63 56.21 30.50
C MET A 1 11.37 56.36 29.67
N GLU A 2 10.33 57.00 30.24
CA GLU A 2 9.18 57.64 29.56
C GLU A 2 8.32 56.77 28.59
N THR A 3 7.03 56.46 28.77
CA THR A 3 5.86 56.95 29.55
C THR A 3 5.05 58.12 29.00
N VAL A 4 3.99 57.79 28.23
CA VAL A 4 2.74 58.56 28.02
C VAL A 4 1.59 57.52 27.86
N ALA A 5 0.32 57.86 27.99
CA ALA A 5 -0.46 58.14 29.21
C ALA A 5 -1.93 58.43 28.83
N GLY A 6 -2.90 57.97 29.63
CA GLY A 6 -4.35 58.10 29.38
C GLY A 6 -5.05 56.74 29.47
N ALA A 7 -5.81 56.35 30.51
CA ALA A 7 -6.87 57.02 31.30
C ALA A 7 -8.19 57.18 30.53
N CYS A 8 -9.39 56.92 31.08
CA CYS A 8 -9.81 56.14 32.27
C CYS A 8 -11.35 55.91 32.18
N GLY A 9 -11.92 54.86 32.80
CA GLY A 9 -13.38 54.69 32.89
C GLY A 9 -13.84 53.35 33.47
N CYS A 10 -14.79 53.36 34.42
CA CYS A 10 -15.29 52.16 35.11
C CYS A 10 -16.81 52.22 35.42
N ARG A 11 -17.40 51.05 35.73
CA ARG A 11 -18.79 50.71 36.14
C ARG A 11 -19.64 50.14 34.97
N ALA A 12 -20.09 48.88 35.02
CA ALA A 12 -21.28 48.31 35.74
C ALA A 12 -22.61 48.71 35.05
N SER A 13 -23.63 47.85 34.89
CA SER A 13 -24.12 46.79 35.80
C SER A 13 -24.98 45.69 35.11
N THR A 14 -25.10 44.52 35.76
CA THR A 14 -26.27 43.56 35.82
C THR A 14 -26.97 42.99 34.55
N PRO A 15 -27.31 41.67 34.52
CA PRO A 15 -28.12 41.02 33.48
C PRO A 15 -29.60 40.74 33.86
N VAL A 16 -30.45 40.46 32.86
CA VAL A 16 -31.87 40.03 32.93
C VAL A 16 -32.10 39.06 31.75
N LEU A 17 -32.43 37.76 31.93
CA LEU A 17 -33.77 37.12 32.01
C LEU A 17 -34.70 37.46 30.80
N TYR A 18 -35.52 36.58 30.21
CA TYR A 18 -36.08 35.24 30.56
C TYR A 18 -36.39 34.48 29.21
N GLN A 19 -37.20 33.42 28.96
CA GLN A 19 -38.17 32.57 29.70
C GLN A 19 -38.48 31.23 28.94
N ALA A 20 -38.35 30.06 29.58
CA ALA A 20 -39.05 28.77 29.26
C ALA A 20 -38.83 28.11 27.86
N THR A 21 -39.27 26.89 27.53
CA THR A 21 -40.24 25.92 28.15
C THR A 21 -39.77 24.46 28.21
N VAL A 22 -40.38 23.70 29.11
CA VAL A 22 -40.18 22.25 29.36
C VAL A 22 -41.28 21.40 28.70
N ARG A 23 -40.96 20.17 28.27
CA ARG A 23 -41.91 19.03 28.31
C ARG A 23 -41.18 17.73 28.64
N ALA A 24 -41.87 16.84 29.36
CA ALA A 24 -41.34 15.56 29.83
C ALA A 24 -42.43 14.48 29.75
N SER A 25 -42.03 13.21 29.67
CA SER A 25 -42.93 12.05 29.76
C SER A 25 -42.18 10.78 30.15
N THR A 26 -42.43 10.28 31.37
CA THR A 26 -42.20 8.88 31.76
C THR A 26 -43.50 8.08 31.54
N PRO A 27 -43.43 6.74 31.65
CA PRO A 27 -44.14 6.12 32.78
C PRO A 27 -43.35 4.96 33.43
N ALA A 28 -43.87 4.41 34.53
CA ALA A 28 -43.32 3.25 35.24
C ALA A 28 -44.44 2.36 35.84
N LEU A 29 -44.20 1.04 35.90
CA LEU A 29 -44.92 -0.02 36.65
C LEU A 29 -43.92 -1.22 36.71
N SER A 30 -43.45 -1.78 37.84
CA SER A 30 -44.11 -2.33 39.05
C SER A 30 -44.59 -3.79 38.92
N SER A 31 -43.92 -4.73 39.60
CA SER A 31 -44.52 -5.93 40.23
C SER A 31 -43.53 -6.65 41.19
N TYR A 32 -44.05 -7.51 42.07
CA TYR A 32 -43.35 -8.10 43.24
C TYR A 32 -43.18 -9.63 43.14
N ARG A 33 -42.09 -10.17 43.76
CA ARG A 33 -41.99 -11.36 44.66
C ARG A 33 -40.51 -11.81 44.74
N LEU A 34 -39.78 -11.84 45.87
CA LEU A 34 -40.01 -12.29 47.25
C LEU A 34 -39.84 -13.81 47.44
N CYS A 35 -38.70 -14.21 48.02
CA CYS A 35 -38.50 -15.48 48.72
C CYS A 35 -37.37 -15.32 49.78
N LYS A 36 -37.45 -16.03 50.92
CA LYS A 36 -36.50 -15.95 52.06
C LYS A 36 -36.24 -17.34 52.68
N ALA A 37 -34.96 -17.70 52.84
CA ALA A 37 -34.44 -18.67 53.83
C ALA A 37 -32.89 -18.52 53.84
N LEU A 38 -32.22 -18.06 54.91
CA LEU A 38 -31.93 -18.72 56.20
C LEU A 38 -30.76 -19.73 56.15
N CYS A 39 -29.54 -19.28 56.53
CA CYS A 39 -28.73 -19.90 57.59
C CYS A 39 -27.54 -18.98 58.01
N PRO A 40 -27.28 -18.71 59.30
CA PRO A 40 -26.14 -17.89 59.75
C PRO A 40 -25.00 -18.72 60.36
N ALA A 41 -23.76 -18.57 59.86
CA ALA A 41 -22.57 -19.24 60.41
C ALA A 41 -21.27 -18.45 60.15
N LEU A 42 -21.14 -17.23 60.70
CA LEU A 42 -19.97 -16.37 60.43
C LEU A 42 -19.63 -15.39 61.58
N LEU A 43 -19.54 -15.89 62.82
CA LEU A 43 -19.21 -15.05 63.99
C LEU A 43 -18.40 -15.77 65.09
N ALA A 44 -17.43 -16.61 64.71
CA ALA A 44 -16.63 -17.41 65.66
C ALA A 44 -15.18 -17.67 65.20
N ALA A 45 -14.45 -16.64 64.75
CA ALA A 45 -13.05 -16.79 64.28
C ALA A 45 -12.18 -15.51 64.38
N VAL A 46 -12.37 -14.67 65.41
CA VAL A 46 -11.67 -13.36 65.53
C VAL A 46 -10.38 -13.43 66.38
N LEU A 47 -10.10 -14.56 67.03
CA LEU A 47 -8.97 -14.70 67.97
C LEU A 47 -8.18 -16.01 67.72
N LEU A 48 -7.17 -15.96 66.83
CA LEU A 48 -5.95 -16.79 66.87
C LEU A 48 -5.02 -16.50 65.66
N GLY A 49 -3.74 -16.16 65.93
CA GLY A 49 -2.62 -16.41 65.01
C GLY A 49 -2.22 -15.33 63.97
N PRO A 50 -1.30 -14.39 64.29
CA PRO A 50 -0.67 -13.50 63.32
C PRO A 50 0.52 -14.17 62.60
N ALA A 51 0.29 -15.32 61.93
CA ALA A 51 1.35 -16.04 61.21
C ALA A 51 0.80 -16.95 60.09
N LEU A 52 0.58 -16.43 58.87
CA LEU A 52 0.49 -17.22 57.62
C LEU A 52 0.40 -16.38 56.32
N PHE A 53 1.17 -15.28 56.19
CA PHE A 53 1.21 -14.48 54.94
C PHE A 53 2.62 -14.25 54.36
N SER A 54 3.55 -15.17 54.58
CA SER A 54 4.73 -15.34 53.72
C SER A 54 4.39 -16.18 52.48
N ARG A 55 3.42 -15.75 51.66
CA ARG A 55 3.26 -16.29 50.31
C ARG A 55 4.47 -15.86 49.50
N GLN A 56 5.42 -16.78 49.28
CA GLN A 56 6.40 -16.61 48.21
C GLN A 56 5.63 -16.33 46.90
N PRO A 57 6.00 -15.30 46.12
CA PRO A 57 5.35 -15.05 44.84
C PRO A 57 5.60 -16.25 43.93
N ALA A 58 4.52 -16.86 43.43
CA ALA A 58 4.63 -18.01 42.53
C ALA A 58 5.50 -17.66 41.31
N ALA A 59 6.37 -18.59 40.93
CA ALA A 59 7.18 -18.44 39.73
C ALA A 59 6.28 -18.36 38.49
N TYR A 60 6.71 -17.58 37.49
CA TYR A 60 6.20 -17.73 36.14
C TYR A 60 6.83 -18.97 35.54
N GLU A 61 6.17 -20.09 35.78
CA GLU A 61 6.32 -21.27 34.94
C GLU A 61 5.32 -21.10 33.80
N PRO A 62 5.76 -20.76 32.57
CA PRO A 62 4.89 -20.94 31.42
C PRO A 62 4.52 -22.43 31.34
N ASP A 63 3.29 -22.74 30.91
CA ASP A 63 2.77 -24.11 30.89
C ASP A 63 3.58 -24.98 29.92
N LEU A 64 4.61 -25.62 30.47
CA LEU A 64 5.60 -26.40 29.75
C LEU A 64 5.38 -27.87 30.11
N PRO A 65 5.30 -28.77 29.10
CA PRO A 65 5.27 -30.20 29.34
C PRO A 65 6.44 -30.62 30.25
N ALA A 66 6.20 -31.51 31.22
CA ALA A 66 7.21 -31.87 32.22
C ALA A 66 8.55 -32.38 31.63
N ALA A 67 8.57 -32.86 30.39
CA ALA A 67 9.81 -33.19 29.66
C ALA A 67 10.64 -31.94 29.30
N ALA A 68 10.01 -30.83 28.94
CA ALA A 68 10.66 -29.55 28.67
C ALA A 68 11.19 -28.91 29.96
N VAL A 69 10.44 -28.98 31.07
CA VAL A 69 10.90 -28.54 32.41
C VAL A 69 12.13 -29.34 32.85
N ARG A 70 12.10 -30.68 32.70
CA ARG A 70 13.28 -31.52 32.96
C ARG A 70 14.47 -31.13 32.08
N TRP A 71 14.26 -30.87 30.78
CA TRP A 71 15.33 -30.42 29.90
C TRP A 71 15.96 -29.08 30.35
N VAL A 72 15.17 -28.13 30.85
CA VAL A 72 15.68 -26.85 31.38
C VAL A 72 16.60 -27.10 32.58
N GLU A 73 16.12 -27.79 33.62
CA GLU A 73 16.91 -28.01 34.84
C GLU A 73 18.12 -28.92 34.60
N GLN A 74 17.96 -30.01 33.83
CA GLN A 74 19.07 -30.89 33.47
C GLN A 74 20.10 -30.18 32.60
N THR A 75 19.70 -29.27 31.70
CA THR A 75 20.68 -28.47 30.95
C THR A 75 21.42 -27.54 31.90
N LEU A 76 20.71 -26.76 32.71
CA LEU A 76 21.29 -25.78 33.64
C LEU A 76 22.28 -26.41 34.64
N GLN A 77 21.96 -27.58 35.18
CA GLN A 77 22.84 -28.33 36.09
C GLN A 77 24.13 -28.82 35.42
N ASN A 78 24.09 -29.09 34.12
CA ASN A 78 25.22 -29.60 33.33
C ASN A 78 26.02 -28.50 32.59
N LEU A 79 25.69 -27.22 32.78
CA LEU A 79 26.49 -26.11 32.25
C LEU A 79 27.56 -25.66 33.27
N SER A 80 28.80 -25.52 32.80
CA SER A 80 29.86 -24.82 33.51
C SER A 80 29.55 -23.32 33.67
N LEU A 81 30.30 -22.61 34.52
CA LEU A 81 30.15 -21.15 34.66
C LEU A 81 30.36 -20.42 33.33
N GLU A 82 31.37 -20.81 32.54
CA GLU A 82 31.65 -20.22 31.23
C GLU A 82 30.47 -20.37 30.26
N GLU A 83 29.88 -21.56 30.20
CA GLU A 83 28.70 -21.81 29.37
C GLU A 83 27.49 -21.01 29.85
N LYS A 84 27.27 -20.94 31.17
CA LYS A 84 26.21 -20.12 31.78
C LYS A 84 26.38 -18.64 31.45
N LEU A 85 27.59 -18.09 31.53
CA LEU A 85 27.89 -16.71 31.15
C LEU A 85 27.71 -16.47 29.64
N GLY A 86 28.15 -17.43 28.81
CA GLY A 86 27.91 -17.43 27.37
C GLY A 86 26.42 -17.32 27.03
N GLN A 87 25.56 -18.08 27.72
CA GLN A 87 24.11 -18.05 27.51
C GLN A 87 23.46 -16.67 27.75
N LEU A 88 24.07 -15.78 28.53
CA LEU A 88 23.56 -14.43 28.80
C LEU A 88 23.75 -13.45 27.63
N VAL A 89 24.65 -13.75 26.68
CA VAL A 89 25.06 -12.79 25.64
C VAL A 89 24.38 -13.09 24.31
N MET A 90 24.04 -12.02 23.57
CA MET A 90 23.66 -12.09 22.15
C MET A 90 24.57 -11.21 21.28
N ILE A 91 24.85 -11.66 20.05
CA ILE A 91 25.72 -10.95 19.08
C ILE A 91 25.02 -10.72 17.74
N HIS A 92 25.42 -9.71 16.98
CA HIS A 92 24.97 -9.57 15.59
C HIS A 92 25.56 -10.65 14.67
N TYR A 93 24.79 -11.04 13.66
CA TYR A 93 25.31 -11.67 12.44
C TYR A 93 24.55 -11.13 11.21
N TYR A 94 25.12 -11.34 10.02
CA TYR A 94 24.54 -10.94 8.74
C TYR A 94 24.18 -12.18 7.93
N GLY A 95 22.90 -12.32 7.56
CA GLY A 95 22.37 -13.44 6.80
C GLY A 95 22.62 -13.29 5.29
N GLY A 96 23.89 -13.26 4.89
CA GLY A 96 24.31 -13.21 3.49
C GLY A 96 25.40 -14.23 3.18
N PHE A 97 25.76 -14.37 1.89
CA PHE A 97 26.87 -15.26 1.50
C PHE A 97 28.16 -14.92 2.27
N THR A 98 28.69 -15.92 2.97
CA THR A 98 29.89 -15.80 3.80
C THR A 98 30.72 -17.07 3.58
N HIS A 99 31.97 -16.92 3.12
CA HIS A 99 32.84 -18.06 2.83
C HIS A 99 33.30 -18.74 4.13
N THR A 100 33.36 -20.07 4.16
CA THR A 100 33.69 -20.84 5.38
C THR A 100 35.11 -20.60 5.91
N ASP A 101 36.03 -20.19 5.03
CA ASP A 101 37.41 -19.82 5.40
C ASP A 101 37.61 -18.32 5.69
N SER A 102 36.53 -17.52 5.62
CA SER A 102 36.61 -16.11 6.00
C SER A 102 36.81 -15.95 7.51
N GLU A 103 37.55 -14.92 7.89
CA GLU A 103 37.77 -14.54 9.29
C GLU A 103 36.44 -14.31 10.03
N SER A 104 35.47 -13.66 9.38
CA SER A 104 34.15 -13.40 9.96
C SER A 104 33.36 -14.67 10.26
N TYR A 105 33.43 -15.69 9.40
CA TYR A 105 32.79 -16.99 9.68
C TYR A 105 33.53 -17.76 10.79
N ARG A 106 34.87 -17.75 10.79
CA ARG A 106 35.68 -18.41 11.82
C ARG A 106 35.48 -17.76 13.20
N GLU A 107 35.39 -16.43 13.26
CA GLU A 107 35.08 -15.69 14.49
C GLU A 107 33.64 -15.96 14.97
N LEU A 108 32.67 -16.01 14.06
CA LEU A 108 31.28 -16.38 14.39
C LEU A 108 31.20 -17.80 14.98
N LEU A 109 31.96 -18.76 14.43
CA LEU A 109 32.07 -20.10 15.01
C LEU A 109 32.78 -20.08 16.38
N ARG A 110 33.91 -19.38 16.55
CA ARG A 110 34.58 -19.24 17.87
C ARG A 110 33.61 -18.76 18.95
N ARG A 111 32.75 -17.79 18.63
CA ARG A 111 31.74 -17.26 19.56
C ARG A 111 30.68 -18.31 19.94
N ILE A 112 30.25 -19.16 19.00
CA ILE A 112 29.26 -20.21 19.29
C ILE A 112 29.87 -21.42 19.99
N GLU A 113 31.08 -21.83 19.59
CA GLU A 113 31.70 -23.09 20.01
C GLU A 113 32.61 -22.95 21.23
N THR A 114 33.22 -21.79 21.45
CA THR A 114 34.19 -21.54 22.54
C THR A 114 33.67 -20.54 23.57
N GLN A 115 32.92 -19.51 23.17
CA GLN A 115 32.25 -18.60 24.12
C GLN A 115 30.82 -19.04 24.49
N HIS A 116 30.30 -20.09 23.84
CA HIS A 116 28.97 -20.66 24.13
C HIS A 116 27.83 -19.63 24.14
N ILE A 117 27.90 -18.65 23.24
CA ILE A 117 26.98 -17.51 23.14
C ILE A 117 25.52 -17.96 23.08
N GLY A 118 24.66 -17.31 23.87
CA GLY A 118 23.25 -17.69 24.05
C GLY A 118 22.37 -17.47 22.83
N GLY A 119 22.70 -16.48 22.00
CA GLY A 119 21.96 -16.19 20.78
C GLY A 119 22.61 -15.21 19.81
N ILE A 120 21.96 -15.03 18.67
CA ILE A 120 22.39 -14.22 17.54
C ILE A 120 21.26 -13.30 17.07
N VAL A 121 21.60 -12.16 16.47
CA VAL A 121 20.66 -11.14 16.00
C VAL A 121 20.87 -10.92 14.51
N VAL A 122 19.85 -11.18 13.68
CA VAL A 122 19.87 -10.86 12.24
C VAL A 122 19.96 -9.35 12.08
N SER A 123 21.07 -8.90 11.50
CA SER A 123 21.37 -7.48 11.33
C SER A 123 21.53 -7.11 9.85
N THR A 124 21.76 -5.82 9.63
CA THR A 124 22.11 -5.22 8.34
C THR A 124 23.57 -4.81 8.34
N ARG A 125 24.18 -4.58 7.17
CA ARG A 125 25.54 -4.04 7.06
C ARG A 125 25.58 -2.74 6.24
N PRO A 126 26.60 -1.88 6.40
CA PRO A 126 26.84 -0.79 5.47
C PRO A 126 27.19 -1.33 4.07
N GLY A 127 26.70 -0.65 3.03
CA GLY A 127 26.95 -0.94 1.63
C GLY A 127 27.11 0.33 0.81
N ALA A 128 27.47 0.19 -0.48
CA ALA A 128 27.88 1.33 -1.32
C ALA A 128 26.79 2.41 -1.53
N LEU A 129 25.51 2.03 -1.48
CA LEU A 129 24.36 2.91 -1.69
C LEU A 129 23.46 3.08 -0.44
N GLY A 130 23.94 2.66 0.73
CA GLY A 130 23.17 2.70 1.99
C GLY A 130 23.23 1.39 2.77
N THR A 131 22.11 0.99 3.37
CA THR A 131 22.01 -0.21 4.21
C THR A 131 21.77 -1.46 3.37
N GLU A 132 22.65 -2.45 3.45
CA GLU A 132 22.44 -3.78 2.89
C GLU A 132 21.69 -4.69 3.87
N LEU A 133 20.58 -5.26 3.40
CA LEU A 133 19.75 -6.21 4.14
C LEU A 133 20.27 -7.65 3.97
N SER A 134 20.02 -8.49 4.98
CA SER A 134 20.22 -9.94 4.87
C SER A 134 19.30 -10.54 3.79
N GLN A 135 19.54 -11.78 3.36
CA GLN A 135 18.82 -12.48 2.30
C GLN A 135 18.15 -13.76 2.84
N VAL A 136 16.94 -14.08 2.39
CA VAL A 136 16.09 -15.14 2.95
C VAL A 136 16.78 -16.51 3.00
N TYR A 137 17.36 -16.97 1.87
CA TYR A 137 18.01 -18.27 1.78
C TYR A 137 19.32 -18.33 2.58
N PRO A 138 20.29 -17.41 2.42
CA PRO A 138 21.50 -17.39 3.25
C PRO A 138 21.21 -17.24 4.75
N THR A 139 20.20 -16.46 5.14
CA THR A 139 19.78 -16.34 6.56
C THR A 139 19.39 -17.72 7.12
N ALA A 140 18.49 -18.44 6.46
CA ALA A 140 18.03 -19.76 6.91
C ALA A 140 19.14 -20.83 6.89
N VAL A 141 19.95 -20.87 5.82
CA VAL A 141 21.07 -21.81 5.67
C VAL A 141 22.12 -21.58 6.75
N LEU A 142 22.51 -20.33 6.99
CA LEU A 142 23.47 -19.98 8.03
C LEU A 142 22.89 -20.26 9.42
N THR A 143 21.64 -19.88 9.70
CA THR A 143 20.95 -20.23 10.97
C THR A 143 21.04 -21.73 11.27
N ASN A 144 20.73 -22.59 10.30
CA ASN A 144 20.83 -24.05 10.47
C ASN A 144 22.28 -24.50 10.71
N GLN A 145 23.28 -23.94 10.01
CA GLN A 145 24.70 -24.24 10.26
C GLN A 145 25.11 -23.89 11.71
N LEU A 146 24.77 -22.69 12.18
CA LEU A 146 25.09 -22.21 13.53
C LEU A 146 24.36 -23.02 14.61
N GLN A 147 23.08 -23.35 14.39
CA GLN A 147 22.29 -24.18 15.30
C GLN A 147 22.85 -25.60 15.45
N ARG A 148 23.44 -26.19 14.39
CA ARG A 148 24.12 -27.50 14.47
C ARG A 148 25.46 -27.46 15.21
N ARG A 149 26.18 -26.34 15.19
CA ARG A 149 27.43 -26.15 15.94
C ARG A 149 27.21 -25.83 17.43
N ALA A 150 26.10 -25.17 17.77
CA ALA A 150 25.83 -24.77 19.15
C ALA A 150 25.49 -25.95 20.09
N LYS A 151 26.21 -26.07 21.22
CA LYS A 151 25.94 -27.11 22.25
C LYS A 151 24.52 -26.99 22.82
N VAL A 152 24.12 -25.77 23.20
CA VAL A 152 22.74 -25.41 23.56
C VAL A 152 22.13 -24.65 22.37
N PRO A 153 20.89 -24.94 21.92
CA PRO A 153 20.27 -24.25 20.79
C PRO A 153 20.30 -22.72 20.95
N LEU A 154 20.57 -21.98 19.88
CA LEU A 154 20.69 -20.51 19.91
C LEU A 154 19.32 -19.84 19.95
N LEU A 155 19.20 -18.73 20.70
CA LEU A 155 18.13 -17.77 20.41
C LEU A 155 18.50 -16.97 19.14
N VAL A 156 17.56 -16.76 18.22
CA VAL A 156 17.76 -16.03 16.97
C VAL A 156 16.73 -14.91 16.93
N ALA A 157 17.19 -13.67 17.00
CA ALA A 157 16.35 -12.48 17.09
C ALA A 157 16.52 -11.53 15.90
N ALA A 158 15.59 -10.58 15.73
CA ALA A 158 15.68 -9.48 14.79
C ALA A 158 14.75 -8.32 15.19
N ASP A 159 15.04 -7.09 14.77
CA ASP A 159 14.03 -6.03 14.74
C ASP A 159 13.15 -6.18 13.50
N PHE A 160 11.88 -6.54 13.68
CA PHE A 160 10.88 -6.54 12.62
C PHE A 160 9.71 -5.60 12.96
N GLU A 161 10.03 -4.39 13.42
CA GLU A 161 9.05 -3.32 13.76
C GLU A 161 8.14 -2.92 12.59
N ARG A 162 8.55 -3.20 11.35
CA ARG A 162 7.78 -2.95 10.12
C ARG A 162 7.81 -4.15 9.14
N GLY A 163 7.75 -5.36 9.69
CA GLY A 163 7.86 -6.61 8.94
C GLY A 163 9.28 -7.11 8.74
N THR A 164 9.42 -8.31 8.17
CA THR A 164 10.73 -8.95 7.97
C THR A 164 11.64 -8.17 7.02
N ALA A 165 11.05 -7.38 6.12
CA ALA A 165 11.71 -6.38 5.27
C ALA A 165 12.47 -5.26 6.03
N MET A 166 12.50 -5.29 7.37
CA MET A 166 13.36 -4.42 8.19
C MET A 166 14.80 -4.93 8.30
N ARG A 167 15.04 -6.24 8.12
CA ARG A 167 16.38 -6.85 8.10
C ARG A 167 16.62 -7.82 6.94
N ILE A 168 15.59 -8.33 6.26
CA ILE A 168 15.70 -9.34 5.19
C ILE A 168 15.05 -8.84 3.88
N ALA A 169 15.79 -8.85 2.77
CA ALA A 169 15.45 -8.14 1.53
C ALA A 169 14.14 -8.59 0.86
N GLU A 170 13.82 -9.88 0.88
CA GLU A 170 12.70 -10.47 0.13
C GLU A 170 11.35 -10.42 0.88
N GLY A 171 11.39 -9.96 2.14
CA GLY A 171 10.31 -10.08 3.12
C GLY A 171 9.10 -9.17 2.88
N THR A 172 8.03 -9.39 3.65
CA THR A 172 6.88 -8.47 3.62
C THR A 172 7.23 -7.18 4.37
N SER A 173 6.91 -6.05 3.74
CA SER A 173 7.23 -4.70 4.22
C SER A 173 5.95 -3.95 4.56
N PHE A 174 5.79 -3.59 5.82
CA PHE A 174 4.64 -2.84 6.34
C PHE A 174 4.99 -1.34 6.46
N PRO A 175 3.99 -0.45 6.61
CA PRO A 175 4.28 0.90 7.07
C PRO A 175 4.74 0.88 8.55
N TYR A 176 5.22 2.02 9.05
CA TYR A 176 5.55 2.13 10.49
C TYR A 176 4.27 2.18 11.35
N ALA A 177 4.43 1.86 12.64
CA ALA A 177 3.36 1.77 13.64
C ALA A 177 2.38 2.96 13.62
N MET A 178 2.86 4.20 13.45
CA MET A 178 2.01 5.39 13.40
C MET A 178 1.01 5.39 12.22
N ALA A 179 1.36 4.81 11.06
CA ALA A 179 0.41 4.64 9.96
C ALA A 179 -0.64 3.55 10.27
N VAL A 180 -0.21 2.48 10.95
CA VAL A 180 -1.10 1.39 11.38
C VAL A 180 -2.13 1.91 12.39
N ALA A 181 -1.69 2.80 13.30
CA ALA A 181 -2.56 3.53 14.21
C ALA A 181 -3.49 4.52 13.51
N ALA A 182 -2.99 5.24 12.50
CA ALA A 182 -3.80 6.17 11.71
C ALA A 182 -4.97 5.48 10.98
N GLY A 183 -4.83 4.21 10.63
CA GLY A 183 -5.91 3.37 10.09
C GLY A 183 -7.03 3.02 11.09
N GLY A 184 -6.88 3.33 12.37
CA GLY A 184 -7.93 3.28 13.39
C GLY A 184 -8.21 1.91 14.04
N ASP A 185 -7.82 0.80 13.40
CA ASP A 185 -8.09 -0.57 13.89
C ASP A 185 -6.85 -1.29 14.48
N PRO A 186 -6.81 -1.61 15.79
CA PRO A 186 -5.74 -2.40 16.40
C PRO A 186 -5.54 -3.80 15.78
N ARG A 187 -6.54 -4.36 15.08
CA ARG A 187 -6.40 -5.65 14.37
C ARG A 187 -5.35 -5.61 13.27
N ASP A 188 -5.06 -4.45 12.71
CA ASP A 188 -4.00 -4.30 11.71
C ASP A 188 -2.60 -4.51 12.31
N ALA A 189 -2.37 -4.14 13.58
CA ALA A 189 -1.13 -4.46 14.29
C ALA A 189 -1.01 -5.95 14.66
N TYR A 190 -2.15 -6.61 14.97
CA TYR A 190 -2.18 -8.06 15.13
C TYR A 190 -1.83 -8.78 13.81
N GLU A 191 -2.45 -8.41 12.68
CA GLU A 191 -2.18 -9.03 11.37
C GLU A 191 -0.75 -8.78 10.88
N MET A 192 -0.25 -7.57 11.08
CA MET A 192 1.15 -7.20 10.85
C MET A 192 2.11 -8.11 11.63
N ALA A 193 1.87 -8.29 12.93
CA ALA A 193 2.70 -9.15 13.78
C ALA A 193 2.57 -10.64 13.41
N ARG A 194 1.36 -11.11 13.10
CA ARG A 194 1.08 -12.49 12.65
C ARG A 194 1.86 -12.84 11.39
N ILE A 195 1.76 -12.01 10.36
CA ILE A 195 2.49 -12.20 9.08
C ILE A 195 4.01 -12.15 9.32
N THR A 196 4.47 -11.18 10.12
CA THR A 196 5.88 -11.04 10.49
C THR A 196 6.41 -12.28 11.22
N ALA A 197 5.61 -12.86 12.13
CA ALA A 197 5.97 -14.06 12.88
C ALA A 197 6.06 -15.31 11.98
N ILE A 198 5.10 -15.50 11.07
CA ILE A 198 5.12 -16.59 10.08
C ILE A 198 6.38 -16.53 9.21
N GLU A 199 6.70 -15.35 8.67
CA GLU A 199 7.91 -15.16 7.87
C GLU A 199 9.20 -15.32 8.69
N ALA A 200 9.24 -14.80 9.93
CA ALA A 200 10.38 -14.95 10.84
C ALA A 200 10.67 -16.42 11.16
N ARG A 201 9.64 -17.21 11.52
CA ARG A 201 9.80 -18.64 11.83
C ARG A 201 10.31 -19.44 10.64
N ALA A 202 9.97 -19.06 9.40
CA ALA A 202 10.45 -19.73 8.20
C ALA A 202 11.98 -19.65 8.04
N VAL A 203 12.58 -18.50 8.37
CA VAL A 203 14.05 -18.28 8.33
C VAL A 203 14.77 -18.63 9.63
N GLY A 204 14.05 -19.13 10.64
CA GLY A 204 14.59 -19.55 11.93
C GLY A 204 14.72 -18.44 12.97
N VAL A 205 14.24 -17.22 12.68
CA VAL A 205 14.09 -16.14 13.67
C VAL A 205 12.84 -16.43 14.50
N HIS A 206 12.94 -16.27 15.82
CA HIS A 206 11.85 -16.64 16.73
C HIS A 206 11.69 -15.70 17.93
N TRP A 207 12.45 -14.60 17.95
CA TRP A 207 12.32 -13.49 18.89
C TRP A 207 12.31 -12.17 18.09
N ASN A 208 11.22 -11.42 18.15
CA ASN A 208 11.09 -10.13 17.47
C ASN A 208 11.28 -9.00 18.49
N PHE A 209 12.21 -8.08 18.23
CA PHE A 209 12.42 -6.87 19.02
C PHE A 209 11.35 -5.79 18.70
N ALA A 210 10.07 -6.18 18.80
CA ALA A 210 8.89 -5.35 18.59
C ALA A 210 7.71 -5.91 19.43
N PRO A 211 6.71 -5.09 19.80
CA PRO A 211 6.46 -3.72 19.36
C PRO A 211 7.26 -2.66 20.13
N VAL A 212 7.49 -1.52 19.48
CA VAL A 212 7.74 -0.27 20.19
C VAL A 212 6.47 0.09 20.96
N ALA A 213 6.61 0.27 22.27
CA ALA A 213 5.56 0.56 23.23
C ALA A 213 5.64 1.98 23.81
N ASP A 214 6.64 2.76 23.40
CA ASP A 214 6.80 4.16 23.78
C ASP A 214 5.63 5.02 23.28
N VAL A 215 5.11 5.92 24.12
CA VAL A 215 4.10 6.92 23.75
C VAL A 215 4.80 8.17 23.24
N ASN A 216 4.58 8.57 21.98
CA ASN A 216 5.28 9.72 21.40
C ASN A 216 4.62 11.05 21.83
N SER A 217 4.78 11.44 23.09
CA SER A 217 4.31 12.75 23.60
C SER A 217 5.14 13.93 23.13
N ASN A 218 6.38 13.71 22.65
CA ASN A 218 7.25 14.77 22.14
C ASN A 218 7.34 14.75 20.59
N PRO A 219 6.82 15.76 19.87
CA PRO A 219 6.93 15.85 18.42
C PRO A 219 8.38 15.91 17.89
N GLN A 220 9.31 16.46 18.68
CA GLN A 220 10.72 16.59 18.31
C GLN A 220 11.54 15.33 18.58
N ASN A 221 10.93 14.25 19.10
CA ASN A 221 11.64 13.02 19.41
C ASN A 221 12.37 12.47 18.16
N PRO A 222 13.72 12.36 18.19
CA PRO A 222 14.50 12.08 17.00
C PRO A 222 14.53 10.59 16.62
N ILE A 223 14.10 9.70 17.52
CA ILE A 223 14.38 8.25 17.43
C ILE A 223 13.13 7.36 17.60
N ILE A 224 12.07 7.84 18.27
CA ILE A 224 10.79 7.14 18.38
C ILE A 224 9.84 7.58 17.27
N ASN A 225 9.24 8.76 17.36
CA ASN A 225 8.43 9.39 16.31
C ASN A 225 7.44 8.38 15.67
N THR A 226 7.50 8.15 14.36
CA THR A 226 6.60 7.22 13.65
C THR A 226 6.72 5.73 14.03
N ARG A 227 7.75 5.32 14.78
CA ARG A 227 7.86 3.96 15.35
C ARG A 227 6.90 3.72 16.51
N SER A 228 6.40 4.78 17.17
CA SER A 228 5.29 4.68 18.11
C SER A 228 3.96 4.56 17.37
N PHE A 229 2.94 4.01 18.04
CA PHE A 229 1.57 4.06 17.56
C PHE A 229 0.89 5.44 17.79
N GLY A 230 1.43 6.35 18.61
CA GLY A 230 0.82 7.68 18.81
C GLY A 230 1.12 8.34 20.15
N GLU A 231 0.37 9.39 20.49
CA GLU A 231 0.52 10.16 21.74
C GLU A 231 -0.50 9.80 22.84
N ASP A 232 -1.60 9.11 22.50
CA ASP A 232 -2.57 8.61 23.50
C ASP A 232 -2.06 7.28 24.11
N PRO A 233 -1.75 7.23 25.42
CA PRO A 233 -1.23 6.02 26.07
C PRO A 233 -2.17 4.82 25.99
N ARG A 234 -3.49 5.06 25.97
CA ARG A 234 -4.50 3.99 25.91
C ARG A 234 -4.56 3.39 24.52
N ARG A 235 -4.53 4.22 23.48
CA ARG A 235 -4.45 3.75 22.09
C ARG A 235 -3.12 3.05 21.82
N VAL A 236 -1.99 3.59 22.27
CA VAL A 236 -0.70 2.89 22.16
C VAL A 236 -0.76 1.52 22.85
N ALA A 237 -1.33 1.43 24.05
CA ALA A 237 -1.54 0.18 24.77
C ALA A 237 -2.41 -0.85 24.01
N GLU A 238 -3.49 -0.43 23.36
CA GLU A 238 -4.35 -1.30 22.53
C GLU A 238 -3.56 -1.94 21.36
N TYR A 239 -2.81 -1.13 20.62
CA TYR A 239 -2.01 -1.58 19.48
C TYR A 239 -0.81 -2.45 19.90
N VAL A 240 -0.14 -2.08 20.99
CA VAL A 240 0.94 -2.86 21.61
C VAL A 240 0.44 -4.25 22.01
N ALA A 241 -0.68 -4.32 22.73
CA ALA A 241 -1.29 -5.60 23.12
C ALA A 241 -1.74 -6.44 21.90
N ALA A 242 -2.22 -5.81 20.83
CA ALA A 242 -2.59 -6.50 19.60
C ALA A 242 -1.38 -7.08 18.84
N PHE A 243 -0.30 -6.31 18.71
CA PHE A 243 0.96 -6.77 18.09
C PHE A 243 1.58 -7.92 18.88
N ILE A 244 1.61 -7.81 20.22
CA ILE A 244 2.14 -8.85 21.11
C ILE A 244 1.41 -10.18 20.88
N ARG A 245 0.07 -10.18 20.92
CA ARG A 245 -0.75 -11.36 20.60
C ARG A 245 -0.42 -11.94 19.22
N GLY A 246 -0.39 -11.10 18.19
CA GLY A 246 -0.10 -11.56 16.82
C GLY A 246 1.27 -12.24 16.68
N SER A 247 2.29 -11.80 17.44
CA SER A 247 3.60 -12.45 17.48
C SER A 247 3.61 -13.73 18.32
N GLU A 248 3.12 -13.65 19.57
CA GLU A 248 3.17 -14.72 20.56
C GLU A 248 2.34 -15.94 20.14
N GLU A 249 1.11 -15.72 19.65
CA GLU A 249 0.20 -16.77 19.17
C GLU A 249 0.74 -17.49 17.92
N ASN A 250 1.68 -16.87 17.21
CA ASN A 250 2.32 -17.41 16.01
C ASN A 250 3.77 -17.86 16.27
N GLY A 251 4.11 -18.09 17.54
CA GLY A 251 5.34 -18.78 17.96
C GLY A 251 6.61 -17.93 17.95
N VAL A 252 6.48 -16.60 17.97
CA VAL A 252 7.60 -15.65 18.04
C VAL A 252 7.49 -14.80 19.30
N LEU A 253 8.54 -14.81 20.12
CA LEU A 253 8.60 -14.02 21.35
C LEU A 253 8.51 -12.53 20.99
N ALA A 254 7.56 -11.81 21.58
CA ALA A 254 7.43 -10.37 21.44
C ALA A 254 8.32 -9.63 22.45
N THR A 255 8.66 -8.37 22.12
CA THR A 255 9.49 -7.49 22.95
C THR A 255 8.87 -6.11 23.04
N ALA A 256 8.26 -5.76 24.17
CA ALA A 256 7.86 -4.37 24.40
C ALA A 256 9.10 -3.52 24.73
N LYS A 257 9.28 -2.39 24.02
CA LYS A 257 10.47 -1.51 24.15
C LYS A 257 10.12 -0.02 24.02
N HIS A 258 10.86 0.92 24.62
CA HIS A 258 12.14 0.76 25.34
C HIS A 258 11.97 1.18 26.82
N PHE A 259 11.83 0.19 27.72
CA PHE A 259 11.41 0.38 29.11
C PHE A 259 12.38 1.28 29.91
N PRO A 260 11.88 2.25 30.72
CA PRO A 260 10.47 2.47 31.10
C PRO A 260 9.64 3.34 30.15
N GLY A 261 10.24 3.89 29.08
CA GLY A 261 9.55 4.69 28.06
C GLY A 261 10.44 5.79 27.50
N HIS A 262 10.70 5.76 26.18
CA HIS A 262 11.61 6.68 25.46
C HIS A 262 10.88 7.82 24.74
N GLY A 263 9.55 7.78 24.68
CA GLY A 263 8.77 8.59 23.73
C GLY A 263 8.72 10.12 23.98
N ASP A 264 9.07 10.58 25.18
CA ASP A 264 9.15 12.01 25.51
C ASP A 264 10.54 12.65 25.25
N SER A 265 11.55 11.85 24.92
CA SER A 265 12.94 12.34 24.77
C SER A 265 13.12 13.32 23.60
N SER A 266 14.02 14.29 23.79
CA SER A 266 14.54 15.17 22.73
C SER A 266 15.92 14.75 22.21
N GLU A 267 16.46 13.63 22.72
CA GLU A 267 17.83 13.17 22.46
C GLU A 267 17.86 11.72 21.99
N ASP A 268 18.88 11.36 21.21
CA ASP A 268 19.08 10.01 20.69
C ASP A 268 20.03 9.20 21.59
N SER A 269 19.56 8.07 22.13
CA SER A 269 20.32 7.15 22.98
C SER A 269 21.48 6.44 22.26
N HIS A 270 21.53 6.49 20.93
CA HIS A 270 22.70 6.06 20.16
C HIS A 270 23.87 7.06 20.23
N ILE A 271 23.60 8.32 20.64
CA ILE A 271 24.58 9.41 20.77
C ILE A 271 24.91 9.67 22.25
N GLY A 272 23.90 9.94 23.07
CA GLY A 272 24.03 10.34 24.49
C GLY A 272 23.17 9.51 25.43
N LEU A 273 22.91 10.01 26.64
CA LEU A 273 21.96 9.42 27.60
C LEU A 273 20.73 10.35 27.73
N PRO A 274 19.63 10.08 27.02
CA PRO A 274 18.43 10.91 27.08
C PRO A 274 17.81 10.87 28.48
N VAL A 275 17.41 12.04 28.98
CA VAL A 275 16.68 12.17 30.25
C VAL A 275 15.18 12.22 29.98
N ILE A 276 14.41 11.38 30.67
CA ILE A 276 12.94 11.41 30.66
C ILE A 276 12.48 12.17 31.91
N TRP A 277 11.89 13.34 31.69
CA TRP A 277 11.44 14.24 32.76
C TRP A 277 9.97 13.99 33.13
N GLY A 278 9.61 14.38 34.36
CA GLY A 278 8.27 14.20 34.91
C GLY A 278 8.32 13.75 36.37
N ASP A 279 7.18 13.78 37.04
CA ASP A 279 7.02 13.07 38.31
C ASP A 279 6.56 11.62 38.08
N ARG A 280 6.59 10.81 39.14
CA ARG A 280 6.21 9.41 39.08
C ARG A 280 4.73 9.20 38.69
N ALA A 281 3.83 10.14 39.02
CA ALA A 281 2.41 10.03 38.67
C ALA A 281 2.17 10.27 37.18
N ARG A 282 2.93 11.19 36.55
CA ARG A 282 2.98 11.35 35.09
C ARG A 282 3.46 10.06 34.42
N LEU A 283 4.60 9.52 34.85
CA LEU A 283 5.18 8.30 34.25
C LEU A 283 4.28 7.07 34.40
N GLU A 284 3.51 6.97 35.49
CA GLU A 284 2.50 5.93 35.68
C GLU A 284 1.25 6.10 34.79
N GLN A 285 0.93 7.31 34.34
CA GLN A 285 -0.24 7.64 33.53
C GLN A 285 0.02 7.65 32.01
N VAL A 286 1.27 7.78 31.57
CA VAL A 286 1.65 7.77 30.15
C VAL A 286 2.64 6.66 29.85
N GLU A 287 3.89 6.81 30.26
CA GLU A 287 5.00 5.99 29.78
C GLU A 287 4.85 4.51 30.18
N LEU A 288 4.38 4.22 31.40
CA LEU A 288 4.16 2.84 31.88
C LEU A 288 2.85 2.19 31.41
N VAL A 289 1.90 2.94 30.82
CA VAL A 289 0.57 2.38 30.46
C VAL A 289 0.67 1.28 29.38
N PRO A 290 1.41 1.47 28.27
CA PRO A 290 1.63 0.39 27.30
C PRO A 290 2.40 -0.80 27.85
N PHE A 291 3.34 -0.60 28.79
CA PHE A 291 4.06 -1.72 29.41
C PHE A 291 3.17 -2.54 30.34
N ARG A 292 2.28 -1.91 31.12
CA ARG A 292 1.25 -2.63 31.90
C ARG A 292 0.34 -3.46 30.97
N ALA A 293 -0.06 -2.90 29.83
CA ALA A 293 -0.86 -3.63 28.84
C ALA A 293 -0.07 -4.76 28.14
N ALA A 294 1.23 -4.58 27.89
CA ALA A 294 2.10 -5.62 27.33
C ALA A 294 2.24 -6.82 28.28
N ILE A 295 2.43 -6.56 29.58
CA ILE A 295 2.49 -7.60 30.62
C ILE A 295 1.13 -8.32 30.71
N ALA A 296 0.01 -7.59 30.71
CA ALA A 296 -1.33 -8.18 30.69
C ALA A 296 -1.65 -8.98 29.42
N ALA A 297 -1.04 -8.61 28.28
CA ALA A 297 -1.13 -9.36 27.02
C ALA A 297 -0.18 -10.57 26.95
N GLY A 298 0.58 -10.87 28.00
CA GLY A 298 1.44 -12.05 28.09
C GLY A 298 2.78 -11.93 27.35
N VAL A 299 3.30 -10.72 27.17
CA VAL A 299 4.58 -10.49 26.47
C VAL A 299 5.73 -11.34 27.03
N SER A 300 6.45 -12.04 26.16
CA SER A 300 7.57 -12.88 26.59
C SER A 300 8.76 -12.09 27.14
N THR A 301 9.02 -10.92 26.56
CA THR A 301 10.26 -10.16 26.80
C THR A 301 10.01 -8.66 26.86
N ILE A 302 10.84 -7.94 27.62
CA ILE A 302 10.84 -6.48 27.69
C ILE A 302 12.28 -6.00 27.52
N MET A 303 12.47 -5.03 26.62
CA MET A 303 13.77 -4.41 26.38
C MET A 303 13.85 -3.09 27.13
N THR A 304 14.90 -2.89 27.92
CA THR A 304 15.16 -1.63 28.64
C THR A 304 16.01 -0.69 27.78
N GLY A 305 15.55 0.56 27.64
CA GLY A 305 16.30 1.61 26.96
C GLY A 305 17.40 2.21 27.83
N HIS A 306 18.46 2.70 27.20
CA HIS A 306 19.50 3.47 27.87
C HIS A 306 19.00 4.91 28.09
N LEU A 307 18.29 5.13 29.20
CA LEU A 307 17.59 6.38 29.54
C LEU A 307 17.84 6.76 31.01
N ALA A 308 18.08 8.03 31.32
CA ALA A 308 18.04 8.53 32.69
C ALA A 308 16.59 8.89 33.07
N VAL A 309 16.10 8.44 34.23
CA VAL A 309 14.69 8.61 34.62
C VAL A 309 14.58 9.00 36.10
N PRO A 310 14.79 10.30 36.44
CA PRO A 310 14.98 10.77 37.83
C PRO A 310 13.86 10.42 38.81
N ALA A 311 12.63 10.23 38.34
CA ALA A 311 11.47 9.86 39.17
C ALA A 311 11.48 8.39 39.64
N PHE A 312 12.30 7.52 39.05
CA PHE A 312 12.50 6.13 39.48
C PHE A 312 13.96 5.84 39.90
N GLU A 313 14.93 6.51 39.30
CA GLU A 313 16.34 6.45 39.68
C GLU A 313 16.89 7.87 39.89
N PRO A 314 17.04 8.35 41.15
CA PRO A 314 17.50 9.71 41.44
C PRO A 314 18.96 10.04 41.03
N ASP A 315 19.75 9.06 40.59
CA ASP A 315 21.05 9.29 39.96
C ASP A 315 20.84 9.60 38.46
N PRO A 316 21.00 10.85 38.00
CA PRO A 316 20.76 11.22 36.60
C PRO A 316 21.82 10.63 35.66
N GLU A 317 22.95 10.14 36.17
CA GLU A 317 24.01 9.57 35.34
C GLU A 317 23.86 8.06 35.13
N LEU A 318 22.97 7.38 35.88
CA LEU A 318 22.73 5.94 35.83
C LEU A 318 21.56 5.59 34.88
N PRO A 319 21.80 4.94 33.73
CA PRO A 319 20.75 4.52 32.81
C PRO A 319 19.82 3.48 33.43
N ALA A 320 18.54 3.49 33.03
CA ALA A 320 17.52 2.50 33.39
C ALA A 320 17.98 1.04 33.22
N THR A 321 18.75 0.76 32.16
CA THR A 321 19.38 -0.55 31.89
C THR A 321 20.33 -1.04 33.00
N MET A 322 20.81 -0.16 33.87
CA MET A 322 21.71 -0.45 34.99
C MET A 322 21.15 -0.02 36.35
N SER A 323 19.89 0.41 36.41
CA SER A 323 19.18 0.72 37.66
C SER A 323 18.44 -0.49 38.20
N ARG A 324 18.81 -0.92 39.41
CA ARG A 324 18.07 -1.94 40.16
C ARG A 324 16.65 -1.47 40.51
N ARG A 325 16.48 -0.19 40.83
CA ARG A 325 15.16 0.42 41.13
C ARG A 325 14.21 0.25 39.96
N ILE A 326 14.71 0.39 38.73
CA ILE A 326 13.89 0.30 37.52
C ILE A 326 13.69 -1.16 37.06
N LEU A 327 14.75 -1.99 36.98
CA LEU A 327 14.63 -3.35 36.44
C LEU A 327 14.17 -4.41 37.46
N SER A 328 14.60 -4.32 38.71
CA SER A 328 14.16 -5.25 39.76
C SER A 328 12.94 -4.73 40.49
N ASP A 329 13.04 -3.56 41.12
CA ASP A 329 12.05 -3.15 42.11
C ASP A 329 10.73 -2.70 41.44
N LEU A 330 10.79 -1.83 40.42
CA LEU A 330 9.65 -1.45 39.59
C LEU A 330 9.21 -2.59 38.65
N LEU A 331 10.07 -3.03 37.71
CA LEU A 331 9.61 -3.94 36.64
C LEU A 331 9.30 -5.36 37.13
N ARG A 332 10.16 -5.98 37.95
CA ARG A 332 9.88 -7.33 38.50
C ARG A 332 9.07 -7.29 39.80
N GLY A 333 9.21 -6.27 40.63
CA GLY A 333 8.44 -6.10 41.86
C GLY A 333 7.03 -5.59 41.55
N GLU A 334 6.88 -4.28 41.38
CA GLU A 334 5.59 -3.60 41.28
C GLU A 334 4.77 -3.97 40.03
N LEU A 335 5.40 -3.98 38.85
CA LEU A 335 4.73 -4.34 37.60
C LEU A 335 4.60 -5.86 37.42
N GLY A 336 5.26 -6.65 38.28
CA GLY A 336 5.14 -8.10 38.32
C GLY A 336 5.68 -8.84 37.09
N PHE A 337 6.52 -8.22 36.25
CA PHE A 337 7.01 -8.86 35.03
C PHE A 337 7.94 -10.04 35.33
N ARG A 338 7.71 -11.18 34.66
CA ARG A 338 8.44 -12.45 34.89
C ARG A 338 9.12 -13.05 33.66
N GLY A 339 8.85 -12.52 32.46
CA GLY A 339 9.54 -12.90 31.22
C GLY A 339 10.99 -12.42 31.17
N LEU A 340 11.66 -12.50 30.01
CA LEU A 340 13.06 -12.07 29.86
C LEU A 340 13.17 -10.53 29.85
N ILE A 341 14.08 -9.99 30.65
CA ILE A 341 14.57 -8.62 30.51
C ILE A 341 15.81 -8.65 29.63
N VAL A 342 15.76 -7.94 28.50
CA VAL A 342 16.91 -7.77 27.58
C VAL A 342 17.37 -6.32 27.59
N THR A 343 18.68 -6.08 27.48
CA THR A 343 19.19 -4.72 27.31
C THR A 343 18.88 -4.20 25.90
N ASP A 344 18.84 -2.87 25.71
CA ASP A 344 19.13 -2.31 24.38
C ASP A 344 20.58 -2.64 23.95
N ALA A 345 20.95 -2.34 22.72
CA ALA A 345 22.26 -2.68 22.17
C ALA A 345 23.40 -1.97 22.92
N LEU A 346 24.20 -2.73 23.68
CA LEU A 346 25.26 -2.21 24.56
C LEU A 346 26.45 -1.55 23.81
N THR A 347 26.38 -1.45 22.47
CA THR A 347 27.23 -0.63 21.61
C THR A 347 26.80 0.85 21.52
N MET A 348 25.67 1.23 22.13
CA MET A 348 25.08 2.58 22.05
C MET A 348 25.78 3.62 22.94
N GLY A 349 25.71 4.89 22.54
CA GLY A 349 26.36 6.02 23.22
C GLY A 349 25.99 6.15 24.70
N GLY A 350 24.71 6.00 25.04
CA GLY A 350 24.19 6.14 26.41
C GLY A 350 24.75 5.19 27.48
N VAL A 351 25.52 4.18 27.09
CA VAL A 351 26.36 3.37 28.01
C VAL A 351 27.84 3.43 27.66
N THR A 352 28.21 3.33 26.38
CA THR A 352 29.62 3.23 25.95
C THR A 352 30.43 4.50 26.15
N ALA A 353 29.80 5.68 26.18
CA ALA A 353 30.49 6.95 26.43
C ALA A 353 30.92 7.15 27.90
N ARG A 354 30.41 6.31 28.82
CA ARG A 354 30.53 6.52 30.28
C ARG A 354 31.15 5.34 31.04
N TYR A 355 30.98 4.12 30.53
CA TYR A 355 31.33 2.90 31.27
C TYR A 355 32.13 1.91 30.41
N ALA A 356 33.10 1.22 31.03
CA ALA A 356 33.88 0.18 30.37
C ALA A 356 32.99 -1.04 30.01
N PRO A 357 33.14 -1.68 28.83
CA PRO A 357 32.25 -2.74 28.35
C PRO A 357 32.02 -3.91 29.32
N GLY A 358 33.04 -4.28 30.10
CA GLY A 358 32.93 -5.32 31.13
C GLY A 358 32.09 -4.92 32.35
N ASP A 359 32.12 -3.64 32.75
CA ASP A 359 31.34 -3.14 33.89
C ASP A 359 29.88 -2.88 33.51
N VAL A 360 29.61 -2.46 32.26
CA VAL A 360 28.23 -2.37 31.71
C VAL A 360 27.53 -3.74 31.78
N ALA A 361 28.21 -4.79 31.32
CA ALA A 361 27.69 -6.15 31.33
C ALA A 361 27.35 -6.64 32.75
N VAL A 362 28.22 -6.34 33.72
CA VAL A 362 27.99 -6.69 35.14
C VAL A 362 26.82 -5.89 35.72
N ARG A 363 26.81 -4.56 35.57
CA ARG A 363 25.77 -3.67 36.12
C ARG A 363 24.37 -3.98 35.60
N ALA A 364 24.23 -4.26 34.30
CA ALA A 364 22.93 -4.64 33.74
C ALA A 364 22.40 -5.94 34.36
N LEU A 365 23.28 -6.91 34.62
CA LEU A 365 22.91 -8.18 35.26
C LEU A 365 22.62 -8.02 36.76
N GLU A 366 23.37 -7.16 37.47
CA GLU A 366 23.10 -6.75 38.86
C GLU A 366 21.75 -6.05 39.00
N ALA A 367 21.40 -5.17 38.05
CA ALA A 367 20.16 -4.41 38.04
C ALA A 367 18.92 -5.28 37.82
N GLY A 368 19.01 -6.30 36.96
CA GLY A 368 17.93 -7.28 36.75
C GLY A 368 17.80 -7.84 35.33
N ALA A 369 18.64 -7.43 34.38
CA ALA A 369 18.61 -7.98 33.02
C ALA A 369 18.94 -9.48 33.01
N ASP A 370 18.32 -10.24 32.10
CA ASP A 370 18.68 -11.65 31.86
C ASP A 370 19.59 -11.79 30.63
N VAL A 371 19.41 -10.94 29.61
CA VAL A 371 20.13 -11.02 28.33
C VAL A 371 20.83 -9.70 28.00
N LEU A 372 22.13 -9.79 27.68
CA LEU A 372 23.00 -8.70 27.28
C LEU A 372 23.08 -8.64 25.74
N LEU A 373 22.44 -7.63 25.17
CA LEU A 373 22.31 -7.46 23.73
C LEU A 373 23.52 -6.74 23.14
N VAL A 374 24.26 -7.43 22.27
CA VAL A 374 25.37 -6.90 21.47
C VAL A 374 26.37 -6.06 22.31
N PRO A 375 27.09 -6.67 23.28
CA PRO A 375 28.22 -6.01 23.91
C PRO A 375 29.29 -5.67 22.86
N PRO A 376 29.92 -4.47 22.92
CA PRO A 376 30.85 -4.00 21.90
C PRO A 376 32.13 -4.86 21.84
N VAL A 377 32.51 -5.47 22.96
CA VAL A 377 33.60 -6.45 23.04
C VAL A 377 33.12 -7.65 23.88
N PRO A 378 32.56 -8.70 23.25
CA PRO A 378 31.98 -9.84 23.98
C PRO A 378 32.98 -10.55 24.90
N ASP A 379 34.24 -10.72 24.47
CA ASP A 379 35.32 -11.28 25.29
C ASP A 379 35.55 -10.49 26.60
N ALA A 380 35.44 -9.16 26.55
CA ALA A 380 35.57 -8.30 27.73
C ALA A 380 34.32 -8.32 28.62
N ALA A 381 33.13 -8.47 28.04
CA ALA A 381 31.89 -8.67 28.80
C ALA A 381 31.93 -9.99 29.59
N LEU A 382 32.29 -11.10 28.93
CA LEU A 382 32.42 -12.42 29.56
C LEU A 382 33.52 -12.44 30.65
N LEU A 383 34.68 -11.81 30.39
CA LEU A 383 35.73 -11.65 31.39
C LEU A 383 35.29 -10.79 32.59
N GLY A 384 34.52 -9.73 32.35
CA GLY A 384 33.96 -8.87 33.41
C GLY A 384 32.98 -9.63 34.30
N LEU A 385 32.05 -10.36 33.69
CA LEU A 385 31.08 -11.21 34.39
C LEU A 385 31.76 -12.31 35.21
N ARG A 386 32.75 -13.01 34.65
CA ARG A 386 33.52 -14.05 35.36
C ARG A 386 34.19 -13.47 36.61
N ARG A 387 34.90 -12.35 36.47
CA ARG A 387 35.55 -11.66 37.59
C ARG A 387 34.55 -11.19 38.64
N ALA A 388 33.39 -10.69 38.24
CA ALA A 388 32.34 -10.30 39.19
C ALA A 388 31.78 -11.49 39.98
N VAL A 389 31.73 -12.69 39.39
CA VAL A 389 31.37 -13.92 40.12
C VAL A 389 32.50 -14.40 41.03
N GLU A 390 33.74 -14.42 40.54
CA GLU A 390 34.95 -14.76 41.32
C GLU A 390 35.14 -13.84 42.55
N GLN A 391 34.74 -12.57 42.43
CA GLN A 391 34.82 -11.55 43.49
C GLN A 391 33.56 -11.49 44.37
N GLY A 392 32.54 -12.31 44.11
CA GLY A 392 31.27 -12.33 44.86
C GLY A 392 30.34 -11.12 44.62
N ARG A 393 30.67 -10.23 43.68
CA ARG A 393 29.81 -9.11 43.23
C ARG A 393 28.54 -9.63 42.54
N LEU A 394 28.65 -10.73 41.78
CA LEU A 394 27.52 -11.50 41.26
C LEU A 394 27.50 -12.89 41.89
N SER A 395 26.33 -13.34 42.37
CA SER A 395 26.18 -14.71 42.88
C SER A 395 25.90 -15.70 41.73
N GLN A 396 26.40 -16.93 41.84
CA GLN A 396 26.08 -17.98 40.85
C GLN A 396 24.57 -18.25 40.76
N ALA A 397 23.82 -18.09 41.85
CA ALA A 397 22.36 -18.17 41.86
C ALA A 397 21.69 -17.10 40.98
N ARG A 398 22.23 -15.88 40.91
CA ARG A 398 21.76 -14.80 40.03
C ARG A 398 22.04 -15.12 38.54
N ILE A 399 23.17 -15.77 38.24
CA ILE A 399 23.45 -16.29 36.89
C ILE A 399 22.43 -17.38 36.53
N ASP A 400 22.25 -18.36 37.41
CA ASP A 400 21.36 -19.51 37.19
C ASP A 400 19.88 -19.12 37.06
N GLU A 401 19.46 -18.02 37.69
CA GLU A 401 18.14 -17.41 37.52
C GLU A 401 17.92 -16.92 36.07
N SER A 402 18.85 -16.11 35.54
CA SER A 402 18.78 -15.60 34.16
C SER A 402 18.90 -16.74 33.13
N VAL A 403 19.86 -17.64 33.30
CA VAL A 403 20.07 -18.77 32.38
C VAL A 403 18.86 -19.72 32.39
N ARG A 404 18.21 -19.94 33.53
CA ARG A 404 16.94 -20.68 33.60
C ARG A 404 15.85 -20.03 32.74
N ARG A 405 15.64 -18.71 32.81
CA ARG A 405 14.67 -18.01 31.94
C ARG A 405 14.99 -18.18 30.45
N ILE A 406 16.27 -18.09 30.08
CA ILE A 406 16.75 -18.24 28.71
C ILE A 406 16.52 -19.67 28.19
N LEU A 407 16.80 -20.68 29.02
CA LEU A 407 16.50 -22.08 28.72
C LEU A 407 14.98 -22.32 28.63
N THR A 408 14.18 -21.77 29.54
CA THR A 408 12.70 -21.81 29.50
C THR A 408 12.14 -21.20 28.21
N ALA A 409 12.70 -20.09 27.73
CA ALA A 409 12.33 -19.52 26.43
C ALA A 409 12.69 -20.46 25.26
N LYS A 410 13.92 -21.01 25.24
CA LYS A 410 14.35 -22.03 24.25
C LYS A 410 13.49 -23.30 24.30
N ALA A 411 12.98 -23.65 25.49
CA ALA A 411 12.09 -24.77 25.71
C ALA A 411 10.70 -24.51 25.12
N ARG A 412 10.08 -23.37 25.47
CA ARG A 412 8.77 -22.92 24.94
C ARG A 412 8.75 -22.81 23.42
N LEU A 413 9.84 -22.35 22.81
CA LEU A 413 10.01 -22.25 21.36
C LEU A 413 10.26 -23.58 20.64
N GLY A 414 10.41 -24.68 21.38
CA GLY A 414 10.62 -26.03 20.84
C GLY A 414 12.04 -26.37 20.40
N LEU A 415 13.02 -25.47 20.60
CA LEU A 415 14.38 -25.58 20.04
C LEU A 415 15.17 -26.79 20.57
N HIS A 416 14.83 -27.27 21.77
CA HIS A 416 15.35 -28.50 22.35
C HIS A 416 14.90 -29.78 21.60
N ARG A 417 13.85 -29.71 20.78
CA ARG A 417 13.34 -30.80 19.92
C ARG A 417 13.69 -30.57 18.46
N GLN A 418 13.46 -29.35 17.96
CA GLN A 418 13.77 -28.97 16.58
C GLN A 418 14.34 -27.55 16.55
N ARG A 419 15.62 -27.44 16.20
CA ARG A 419 16.38 -26.17 16.11
C ARG A 419 16.62 -25.68 14.68
N GLU A 420 16.21 -26.44 13.67
CA GLU A 420 16.47 -26.18 12.24
C GLU A 420 15.17 -26.00 11.45
N VAL A 421 15.25 -25.19 10.38
CA VAL A 421 14.14 -24.87 9.47
C VAL A 421 14.28 -25.54 8.10
N ASN A 422 13.15 -25.82 7.44
CA ASN A 422 13.14 -26.39 6.10
C ASN A 422 13.40 -25.31 5.03
N VAL A 423 14.66 -25.21 4.59
CA VAL A 423 15.10 -24.27 3.54
C VAL A 423 14.33 -24.45 2.22
N ASN A 424 13.87 -25.67 1.92
CA ASN A 424 13.16 -25.99 0.67
C ASN A 424 11.70 -25.48 0.65
N ALA A 425 11.16 -24.98 1.77
CA ALA A 425 9.80 -24.43 1.85
C ALA A 425 9.76 -22.89 1.88
N LEU A 426 10.91 -22.20 1.81
CA LEU A 426 10.98 -20.75 1.95
C LEU A 426 10.18 -20.00 0.87
N ASN A 427 10.24 -20.46 -0.37
CA ASN A 427 9.47 -19.95 -1.51
C ASN A 427 7.94 -20.13 -1.37
N GLU A 428 7.48 -21.03 -0.51
CA GLU A 428 6.05 -21.25 -0.24
C GLU A 428 5.53 -20.38 0.91
N ILE A 429 6.41 -19.82 1.75
CA ILE A 429 6.04 -19.15 3.02
C ILE A 429 6.40 -17.66 3.02
N PHE A 430 7.57 -17.30 2.50
CA PHE A 430 8.14 -15.96 2.63
C PHE A 430 7.71 -15.03 1.49
N GLY A 431 7.32 -13.79 1.80
CA GLY A 431 6.99 -12.77 0.79
C GLY A 431 5.72 -13.05 -0.04
N ARG A 432 4.77 -13.83 0.49
CA ARG A 432 3.54 -14.24 -0.22
C ARG A 432 2.77 -13.04 -0.82
N PRO A 433 2.15 -13.19 -2.02
CA PRO A 433 1.31 -12.14 -2.61
C PRO A 433 0.15 -11.68 -1.70
N GLU A 434 -0.42 -12.59 -0.91
CA GLU A 434 -1.43 -12.31 0.11
C GLU A 434 -0.88 -11.35 1.18
N PHE A 435 0.30 -11.65 1.72
CA PHE A 435 0.94 -10.85 2.78
C PHE A 435 1.31 -9.45 2.28
N ARG A 436 1.82 -9.35 1.04
CA ARG A 436 2.10 -8.07 0.38
C ARG A 436 0.82 -7.27 0.12
N THR A 437 -0.28 -7.94 -0.23
CA THR A 437 -1.61 -7.31 -0.37
C THR A 437 -2.10 -6.77 0.98
N ARG A 438 -2.05 -7.58 2.05
CA ARG A 438 -2.45 -7.17 3.40
C ARG A 438 -1.61 -6.00 3.93
N ALA A 439 -0.30 -6.00 3.70
CA ALA A 439 0.57 -4.90 4.07
C ALA A 439 0.24 -3.59 3.32
N GLN A 440 -0.14 -3.69 2.04
CA GLN A 440 -0.62 -2.55 1.26
C GLN A 440 -1.99 -2.06 1.73
N GLU A 441 -2.94 -2.96 2.04
CA GLU A 441 -4.25 -2.60 2.59
C GLU A 441 -4.15 -1.80 3.91
N ILE A 442 -3.20 -2.15 4.77
CA ILE A 442 -2.91 -1.44 6.03
C ILE A 442 -2.30 -0.05 5.74
N ALA A 443 -1.37 0.04 4.78
CA ALA A 443 -0.80 1.32 4.35
C ALA A 443 -1.86 2.24 3.70
N ASP A 444 -2.77 1.67 2.90
CA ASP A 444 -3.88 2.38 2.25
C ASP A 444 -4.84 2.99 3.30
N ARG A 445 -5.16 2.25 4.38
CA ARG A 445 -5.96 2.76 5.51
C ARG A 445 -5.27 3.88 6.30
N GLY A 446 -3.94 3.81 6.41
CA GLY A 446 -3.14 4.76 7.18
C GLY A 446 -3.00 6.16 6.56
N ILE A 447 -3.40 6.37 5.31
CA ILE A 447 -3.27 7.69 4.65
C ILE A 447 -4.25 8.70 5.26
N THR A 448 -3.72 9.81 5.74
CA THR A 448 -4.46 10.86 6.45
C THR A 448 -4.39 12.18 5.69
N LEU A 449 -5.53 12.76 5.33
CA LEU A 449 -5.65 14.07 4.67
C LEU A 449 -5.84 15.16 5.73
N LEU A 450 -4.85 16.04 5.90
CA LEU A 450 -4.84 17.09 6.92
C LEU A 450 -5.40 18.43 6.41
N ARG A 451 -5.39 18.65 5.09
CA ARG A 451 -5.90 19.88 4.45
C ARG A 451 -6.20 19.60 2.97
N ASN A 452 -7.25 20.21 2.42
CA ASN A 452 -7.61 20.17 0.99
C ASN A 452 -8.43 21.42 0.59
N ARG A 453 -7.89 22.63 0.84
CA ARG A 453 -8.65 23.89 0.72
C ARG A 453 -9.19 24.16 -0.69
N LEU A 454 -8.47 23.71 -1.72
CA LEU A 454 -8.84 23.89 -3.13
C LEU A 454 -9.75 22.78 -3.67
N GLY A 455 -10.08 21.75 -2.87
CA GLY A 455 -10.79 20.56 -3.37
C GLY A 455 -10.00 19.78 -4.44
N LEU A 456 -8.67 19.88 -4.42
CA LEU A 456 -7.75 19.38 -5.46
C LEU A 456 -7.74 17.85 -5.57
N LEU A 457 -7.98 17.15 -4.46
CA LEU A 457 -8.01 15.68 -4.44
C LEU A 457 -9.44 15.14 -4.52
N PRO A 458 -9.69 14.06 -5.30
CA PRO A 458 -8.71 13.28 -6.06
C PRO A 458 -8.41 13.86 -7.45
N LEU A 459 -7.14 13.76 -7.87
CA LEU A 459 -6.66 14.13 -9.20
C LEU A 459 -7.32 13.28 -10.29
N ASP A 460 -7.75 13.91 -11.38
CA ASP A 460 -8.53 13.24 -12.43
C ASP A 460 -7.67 12.75 -13.61
N ALA A 461 -7.18 11.52 -13.52
CA ALA A 461 -6.44 10.87 -14.61
C ALA A 461 -7.28 10.54 -15.86
N THR A 462 -8.61 10.75 -15.85
CA THR A 462 -9.41 10.62 -17.08
C THR A 462 -9.25 11.82 -18.00
N GLN A 463 -8.85 12.99 -17.46
CA GLN A 463 -8.55 14.21 -18.20
C GLN A 463 -7.05 14.35 -18.51
N PRO A 464 -6.66 15.15 -19.53
CA PRO A 464 -5.25 15.44 -19.81
C PRO A 464 -4.58 16.08 -18.59
N LEU A 465 -3.49 15.50 -18.10
CA LEU A 465 -2.84 15.93 -16.85
C LEU A 465 -1.31 15.90 -16.95
N ARG A 466 -0.67 17.06 -16.73
CA ARG A 466 0.78 17.20 -16.61
C ARG A 466 1.15 17.43 -15.15
N ALA A 467 1.90 16.50 -14.56
CA ALA A 467 2.32 16.56 -13.16
C ALA A 467 3.81 16.84 -13.01
N LEU A 468 4.14 17.60 -11.96
CA LEU A 468 5.50 17.73 -11.43
C LEU A 468 5.61 16.98 -10.10
N LEU A 469 6.49 15.99 -10.01
CA LEU A 469 6.89 15.38 -8.75
C LEU A 469 8.20 16.02 -8.26
N VAL A 470 8.16 16.69 -7.11
CA VAL A 470 9.35 17.19 -6.42
C VAL A 470 9.60 16.32 -5.19
N ALA A 471 10.57 15.42 -5.29
CA ALA A 471 10.94 14.49 -4.22
C ALA A 471 12.13 15.03 -3.44
N VAL A 472 11.92 15.26 -2.15
CA VAL A 472 12.87 15.93 -1.25
C VAL A 472 13.17 15.01 -0.08
N ALA A 473 14.42 14.54 0.04
CA ALA A 473 14.86 13.72 1.16
C ALA A 473 15.74 14.54 2.12
N GLY A 474 15.32 14.63 3.39
CA GLY A 474 16.11 15.18 4.50
C GLY A 474 17.15 14.20 5.04
N ASP A 475 17.64 13.32 4.16
CA ASP A 475 18.54 12.20 4.43
C ASP A 475 19.28 11.82 3.12
N PRO A 476 20.41 11.09 3.18
CA PRO A 476 21.02 10.51 1.99
C PRO A 476 20.13 9.41 1.38
N ASP A 477 19.54 9.68 0.22
CA ASP A 477 18.78 8.72 -0.60
C ASP A 477 19.03 9.07 -2.08
N PRO A 478 19.62 8.17 -2.91
CA PRO A 478 19.88 8.49 -4.30
C PRO A 478 18.62 8.40 -5.20
N LEU A 479 17.54 7.76 -4.74
CA LEU A 479 16.31 7.53 -5.50
C LEU A 479 15.03 7.73 -4.66
N PRO A 480 14.85 8.89 -3.99
CA PRO A 480 13.63 9.18 -3.25
C PRO A 480 12.40 9.16 -4.18
N ALA A 481 11.24 8.83 -3.62
CA ALA A 481 9.98 8.67 -4.35
C ALA A 481 10.01 7.68 -5.53
N ASN A 482 10.92 6.70 -5.60
CA ASN A 482 10.99 5.77 -6.75
C ASN A 482 9.65 5.03 -7.01
N VAL A 483 9.02 4.48 -5.97
CA VAL A 483 7.72 3.78 -6.10
C VAL A 483 6.58 4.76 -6.39
N LEU A 484 6.59 5.93 -5.74
CA LEU A 484 5.63 7.00 -5.99
C LEU A 484 5.70 7.51 -7.44
N GLU A 485 6.90 7.66 -7.99
CA GLU A 485 7.10 8.03 -9.39
C GLU A 485 6.54 6.96 -10.32
N GLN A 486 6.91 5.69 -10.15
CA GLN A 486 6.44 4.59 -10.99
C GLN A 486 4.91 4.54 -11.03
N GLU A 487 4.27 4.71 -9.88
CA GLU A 487 2.82 4.76 -9.75
C GLU A 487 2.19 6.02 -10.41
N ILE A 488 2.73 7.22 -10.22
CA ILE A 488 2.20 8.42 -10.89
C ILE A 488 2.40 8.33 -12.42
N ARG A 489 3.55 7.80 -12.87
CA ARG A 489 4.02 7.83 -14.26
C ARG A 489 3.10 7.16 -15.27
N TRP A 490 2.35 6.13 -14.88
CA TRP A 490 1.36 5.48 -15.77
C TRP A 490 -0.04 6.09 -15.68
N ARG A 491 -0.33 6.89 -14.65
CA ARG A 491 -1.63 7.56 -14.48
C ARG A 491 -1.71 8.84 -15.32
N VAL A 492 -0.68 9.70 -15.24
CA VAL A 492 -0.63 11.02 -15.91
C VAL A 492 -0.12 10.95 -17.36
N ASP A 493 -0.40 11.99 -18.15
CA ASP A 493 0.04 12.08 -19.56
C ASP A 493 1.48 12.61 -19.69
N ARG A 494 1.92 13.44 -18.74
CA ARG A 494 3.32 13.88 -18.62
C ARG A 494 3.73 13.96 -17.16
N LEU A 495 4.84 13.33 -16.79
CA LEU A 495 5.47 13.45 -15.48
C LEU A 495 6.87 14.05 -15.61
N GLN A 496 7.05 15.25 -15.06
CA GLN A 496 8.37 15.80 -14.75
C GLN A 496 8.74 15.42 -13.31
N VAL A 497 10.02 15.15 -13.06
CA VAL A 497 10.52 14.76 -11.74
C VAL A 497 11.76 15.57 -11.39
N VAL A 498 11.77 16.15 -10.20
CA VAL A 498 12.95 16.76 -9.58
C VAL A 498 13.24 15.98 -8.29
N ARG A 499 14.52 15.67 -8.03
CA ARG A 499 14.98 14.95 -6.84
C ARG A 499 16.07 15.74 -6.14
N THR A 500 16.00 15.82 -4.82
CA THR A 500 17.13 16.26 -3.99
C THR A 500 17.22 15.45 -2.71
N ASP A 501 18.45 15.21 -2.28
CA ASP A 501 18.82 14.54 -1.03
C ASP A 501 20.04 15.25 -0.41
N THR A 502 20.47 14.81 0.77
CA THR A 502 21.57 15.50 1.50
C THR A 502 22.98 15.06 1.10
N ARG A 503 23.14 14.17 0.10
CA ARG A 503 24.45 13.62 -0.29
C ARG A 503 24.68 13.55 -1.81
N TRP A 504 23.75 13.01 -2.59
CA TRP A 504 24.00 12.68 -4.01
C TRP A 504 23.55 13.79 -4.96
N VAL A 505 22.41 14.43 -4.69
CA VAL A 505 21.86 15.57 -5.43
C VAL A 505 21.47 16.69 -4.45
N PRO A 506 22.44 17.49 -3.98
CA PRO A 506 22.18 18.65 -3.13
C PRO A 506 21.24 19.66 -3.80
N VAL A 507 20.41 20.35 -3.01
CA VAL A 507 19.34 21.22 -3.56
C VAL A 507 19.88 22.42 -4.37
N SER A 508 21.12 22.85 -4.11
CA SER A 508 21.85 23.85 -4.91
C SER A 508 22.00 23.48 -6.39
N ASN A 509 21.89 22.19 -6.72
CA ASN A 509 22.15 21.64 -8.04
C ASN A 509 20.86 21.38 -8.84
N VAL A 510 19.69 21.63 -8.25
CA VAL A 510 18.38 21.48 -8.92
C VAL A 510 17.71 22.83 -9.13
N LYS A 511 16.73 22.85 -10.04
CA LYS A 511 15.87 24.01 -10.31
C LYS A 511 14.45 23.51 -10.54
N LEU A 512 13.45 24.30 -10.15
CA LEU A 512 12.07 24.03 -10.54
C LEU A 512 11.92 24.27 -12.05
N PRO A 513 11.11 23.45 -12.76
CA PRO A 513 10.76 23.76 -14.14
C PRO A 513 9.79 24.95 -14.19
N PRO A 514 9.70 25.66 -15.33
CA PRO A 514 8.72 26.72 -15.56
C PRO A 514 7.29 26.29 -15.21
N SER A 515 6.52 27.16 -14.55
CA SER A 515 5.19 26.81 -14.02
C SER A 515 4.16 26.51 -15.12
N ASP A 516 4.37 27.00 -16.34
CA ASP A 516 3.53 26.67 -17.51
C ASP A 516 3.70 25.21 -17.98
N SER A 517 4.79 24.51 -17.60
CA SER A 517 5.08 23.15 -18.05
C SER A 517 4.25 22.06 -17.35
N TYR A 518 3.62 22.36 -16.22
CA TYR A 518 2.79 21.45 -15.43
C TYR A 518 1.47 22.08 -14.97
N ASP A 519 0.51 21.24 -14.60
CA ASP A 519 -0.84 21.64 -14.16
C ASP A 519 -1.01 21.51 -12.64
N VAL A 520 -0.34 20.52 -12.04
CA VAL A 520 -0.28 20.26 -10.60
C VAL A 520 1.11 19.83 -10.18
N ALA A 521 1.53 20.19 -8.96
CA ALA A 521 2.76 19.70 -8.35
C ALA A 521 2.49 18.81 -7.12
N ILE A 522 3.39 17.87 -6.87
CA ILE A 522 3.39 16.96 -5.72
C ILE A 522 4.76 17.10 -5.05
N ALA A 523 4.79 17.75 -3.89
CA ALA A 523 5.97 17.86 -3.04
C ALA A 523 6.00 16.66 -2.07
N ALA A 524 6.81 15.65 -2.41
CA ALA A 524 6.94 14.42 -1.65
C ALA A 524 8.15 14.53 -0.71
N LEU A 525 7.88 14.70 0.58
CA LEU A 525 8.88 15.03 1.61
C LEU A 525 9.23 13.78 2.42
N PHE A 526 10.47 13.30 2.32
CA PHE A 526 10.96 12.11 3.00
C PHE A 526 11.85 12.50 4.17
N VAL A 527 11.36 12.25 5.39
CA VAL A 527 12.12 12.42 6.65
C VAL A 527 12.19 11.07 7.35
N ARG A 528 13.34 10.40 7.27
CA ARG A 528 13.57 9.14 7.97
C ARG A 528 14.02 9.40 9.41
N LEU A 529 13.69 8.44 10.25
CA LEU A 529 14.36 8.18 11.53
C LEU A 529 15.55 7.26 11.24
N ALA A 530 16.69 7.57 11.84
CA ALA A 530 17.90 6.76 11.76
C ALA A 530 18.68 6.93 13.07
N ASP A 531 19.40 5.89 13.47
CA ASP A 531 20.30 5.98 14.62
C ASP A 531 21.39 7.02 14.36
N ARG A 532 21.78 7.75 15.40
CA ARG A 532 22.82 8.77 15.39
C ARG A 532 22.52 10.00 14.51
N LYS A 533 21.26 10.17 14.06
CA LYS A 533 20.81 11.33 13.27
C LYS A 533 20.52 12.57 14.13
N GLY A 534 19.84 12.38 15.27
CA GLY A 534 19.53 13.45 16.23
C GLY A 534 18.55 14.56 15.75
N HIS A 535 17.87 14.42 14.60
CA HIS A 535 16.91 15.43 14.13
C HIS A 535 15.80 14.86 13.21
N VAL A 536 14.64 15.51 13.19
CA VAL A 536 13.42 15.10 12.46
C VAL A 536 12.83 16.19 11.55
N SER A 537 13.69 17.02 10.96
CA SER A 537 13.31 18.07 9.99
C SER A 537 14.07 17.90 8.67
N LEU A 538 13.56 18.51 7.60
CA LEU A 538 14.34 18.82 6.41
C LEU A 538 15.37 19.93 6.73
N PRO A 539 16.51 20.00 6.01
CA PRO A 539 17.42 21.15 6.03
C PRO A 539 16.77 22.48 5.58
N PRO A 540 17.23 23.64 6.08
CA PRO A 540 16.66 24.95 5.75
C PRO A 540 16.59 25.26 4.25
N GLU A 541 17.60 24.87 3.49
CA GLU A 541 17.69 25.08 2.04
C GLU A 541 16.67 24.22 1.27
N GLN A 542 16.37 23.02 1.73
CA GLN A 542 15.28 22.19 1.18
C GLN A 542 13.90 22.77 1.55
N ILE A 543 13.75 23.35 2.75
CA ILE A 543 12.53 24.06 3.15
C ILE A 543 12.31 25.31 2.29
N ALA A 544 13.36 26.08 1.99
CA ALA A 544 13.28 27.23 1.09
C ALA A 544 12.83 26.82 -0.33
N PHE A 545 13.44 25.78 -0.90
CA PHE A 545 13.10 25.25 -2.22
C PHE A 545 11.65 24.75 -2.34
N VAL A 546 11.09 24.11 -1.31
CA VAL A 546 9.68 23.71 -1.31
C VAL A 546 8.75 24.92 -1.14
N ASN A 547 9.17 25.98 -0.44
CA ASN A 547 8.41 27.23 -0.39
C ASN A 547 8.47 28.03 -1.71
N GLU A 548 9.57 27.94 -2.48
CA GLU A 548 9.65 28.44 -3.86
C GLU A 548 8.58 27.77 -4.75
N LEU A 549 8.44 26.44 -4.64
CA LEU A 549 7.41 25.69 -5.36
C LEU A 549 5.98 26.12 -4.98
N LEU A 550 5.73 26.35 -3.69
CA LEU A 550 4.44 26.89 -3.22
C LEU A 550 4.18 28.31 -3.73
N GLY A 551 5.23 29.11 -3.94
CA GLY A 551 5.16 30.44 -4.55
C GLY A 551 4.92 30.45 -6.06
N ALA A 552 5.04 29.32 -6.76
CA ALA A 552 5.01 29.25 -8.24
C ALA A 552 3.61 29.44 -8.88
N GLY A 553 2.57 29.75 -8.09
CA GLY A 553 1.23 30.04 -8.58
C GLY A 553 0.46 28.83 -9.12
N LYS A 554 0.82 27.61 -8.69
CA LYS A 554 0.22 26.35 -9.12
C LYS A 554 -0.34 25.56 -7.94
N PRO A 555 -1.37 24.70 -8.13
CA PRO A 555 -1.84 23.81 -7.09
C PRO A 555 -0.73 22.82 -6.70
N VAL A 556 -0.42 22.74 -5.40
CA VAL A 556 0.60 21.83 -4.85
C VAL A 556 -0.02 20.93 -3.79
N VAL A 557 0.26 19.63 -3.88
CA VAL A 557 0.01 18.66 -2.81
C VAL A 557 1.32 18.43 -2.06
N VAL A 558 1.37 18.77 -0.77
CA VAL A 558 2.50 18.46 0.10
C VAL A 558 2.21 17.14 0.83
N ALA A 559 3.05 16.13 0.63
CA ALA A 559 2.89 14.79 1.17
C ALA A 559 4.07 14.41 2.07
N ALA A 560 3.81 14.20 3.36
CA ALA A 560 4.79 13.82 4.37
C ALA A 560 4.97 12.28 4.44
N PHE A 561 6.17 11.83 4.08
CA PHE A 561 6.63 10.45 4.17
C PHE A 561 7.63 10.31 5.32
N GLY A 562 7.27 9.51 6.32
CA GLY A 562 7.95 9.55 7.63
C GLY A 562 7.28 10.57 8.54
N SER A 563 8.05 11.38 9.27
CA SER A 563 7.52 12.23 10.34
C SER A 563 6.42 13.21 9.86
N PRO A 564 5.21 13.24 10.49
CA PRO A 564 4.12 14.10 10.05
C PRO A 564 4.38 15.58 10.33
N TYR A 565 5.18 15.91 11.35
CA TYR A 565 5.48 17.27 11.80
C TYR A 565 6.21 18.12 10.75
N VAL A 566 6.77 17.50 9.69
CA VAL A 566 7.42 18.23 8.59
C VAL A 566 6.49 19.22 7.87
N VAL A 567 5.17 19.00 7.90
CA VAL A 567 4.19 19.91 7.25
C VAL A 567 4.10 21.29 7.94
N GLU A 568 4.51 21.41 9.19
CA GLU A 568 4.59 22.67 9.94
C GLU A 568 5.51 23.70 9.26
N ARG A 569 6.48 23.25 8.46
CA ARG A 569 7.40 24.10 7.70
C ARG A 569 6.76 24.71 6.44
N PHE A 570 5.51 24.36 6.14
CA PHE A 570 4.81 24.73 4.90
C PHE A 570 3.38 25.27 5.17
N PRO A 571 3.18 26.24 6.08
CA PRO A 571 1.86 26.69 6.54
C PRO A 571 0.96 27.25 5.42
N ASN A 572 1.57 27.70 4.31
CA ASN A 572 0.89 28.27 3.15
C ASN A 572 0.34 27.20 2.18
N ALA A 573 0.70 25.92 2.31
CA ALA A 573 0.22 24.88 1.39
C ALA A 573 -1.27 24.59 1.59
N ASP A 574 -2.02 24.49 0.49
CA ASP A 574 -3.47 24.27 0.53
C ASP A 574 -3.88 22.80 0.66
N THR A 575 -2.99 21.85 0.35
CA THR A 575 -3.25 20.41 0.46
C THR A 575 -2.12 19.71 1.20
N TRP A 576 -2.47 18.98 2.27
CA TRP A 576 -1.53 18.25 3.14
C TRP A 576 -1.96 16.78 3.27
N LEU A 577 -1.06 15.86 2.94
CA LEU A 577 -1.20 14.42 3.20
C LEU A 577 -0.11 13.94 4.17
N ALA A 578 -0.47 13.05 5.09
CA ALA A 578 0.48 12.32 5.93
C ALA A 578 0.38 10.82 5.65
N ALA A 579 1.54 10.18 5.46
CA ALA A 579 1.68 8.75 5.17
C ALA A 579 2.49 7.99 6.25
N PHE A 580 3.09 8.71 7.20
CA PHE A 580 3.81 8.21 8.40
C PHE A 580 4.97 7.22 8.14
N SER A 581 5.29 6.91 6.88
CA SER A 581 6.39 6.02 6.47
C SER A 581 6.94 6.41 5.11
N THR A 582 8.23 6.13 4.90
CA THR A 582 8.97 6.36 3.64
C THR A 582 8.96 5.17 2.69
N HIS A 583 8.48 4.01 3.14
CA HIS A 583 8.61 2.73 2.44
C HIS A 583 7.63 2.58 1.27
N GLY A 584 7.93 1.63 0.36
CA GLY A 584 7.20 1.45 -0.91
C GLY A 584 5.68 1.32 -0.77
N VAL A 585 5.18 0.64 0.27
CA VAL A 585 3.73 0.52 0.52
C VAL A 585 3.06 1.86 0.82
N ALA A 586 3.74 2.77 1.54
CA ALA A 586 3.25 4.11 1.81
C ALA A 586 3.33 5.02 0.57
N GLN A 587 4.38 4.87 -0.24
CA GLN A 587 4.50 5.55 -1.55
C GLN A 587 3.37 5.14 -2.51
N ALA A 588 3.08 3.85 -2.61
CA ALA A 588 1.96 3.34 -3.40
C ALA A 588 0.59 3.75 -2.83
N ALA A 589 0.42 3.75 -1.51
CA ALA A 589 -0.80 4.20 -0.85
C ALA A 589 -1.10 5.69 -1.11
N VAL A 590 -0.07 6.56 -1.04
CA VAL A 590 -0.23 7.97 -1.44
C VAL A 590 -0.58 8.10 -2.92
N ALA A 591 0.06 7.35 -3.82
CA ALA A 591 -0.31 7.38 -5.23
C ALA A 591 -1.77 6.94 -5.49
N ARG A 592 -2.23 5.90 -4.78
CA ARG A 592 -3.63 5.46 -4.81
C ARG A 592 -4.58 6.54 -4.29
N ALA A 593 -4.25 7.18 -3.17
CA ALA A 593 -5.03 8.26 -2.58
C ALA A 593 -5.11 9.50 -3.49
N LEU A 594 -3.99 9.93 -4.07
CA LEU A 594 -3.90 11.08 -4.97
C LEU A 594 -4.88 10.99 -6.14
N PHE A 595 -5.06 9.80 -6.72
CA PHE A 595 -5.96 9.55 -7.85
C PHE A 595 -7.29 8.88 -7.46
N GLY A 596 -7.63 8.87 -6.16
CA GLY A 596 -8.92 8.37 -5.66
C GLY A 596 -9.15 6.86 -5.81
N GLN A 597 -8.09 6.06 -5.99
CA GLN A 597 -8.19 4.59 -6.07
C GLN A 597 -8.55 3.93 -4.75
N ILE A 598 -8.30 4.63 -3.63
CA ILE A 598 -8.68 4.24 -2.28
C ILE A 598 -9.45 5.37 -1.62
N THR A 599 -10.29 5.02 -0.64
CA THR A 599 -10.89 6.00 0.27
C THR A 599 -9.81 6.47 1.24
N ILE A 600 -9.62 7.79 1.34
CA ILE A 600 -8.81 8.37 2.39
C ILE A 600 -9.69 8.47 3.64
N GLY A 601 -9.29 7.78 4.70
CA GLY A 601 -10.03 7.71 5.96
C GLY A 601 -9.16 7.72 7.21
N GLY A 602 -7.84 7.76 7.06
CA GLY A 602 -6.91 7.79 8.18
C GLY A 602 -7.08 9.03 9.05
N LYS A 603 -6.79 8.87 10.34
CA LYS A 603 -6.87 9.89 11.38
C LYS A 603 -5.51 10.10 12.03
N LEU A 604 -5.22 11.30 12.49
CA LEU A 604 -4.01 11.58 13.25
C LEU A 604 -3.97 10.80 14.58
N PRO A 605 -2.92 10.01 14.85
CA PRO A 605 -2.66 9.43 16.16
C PRO A 605 -1.77 10.32 17.05
N VAL A 606 -1.41 11.52 16.55
CA VAL A 606 -0.60 12.56 17.21
C VAL A 606 -1.12 13.94 16.83
N THR A 607 -1.00 14.90 17.73
CA THR A 607 -1.25 16.32 17.47
C THR A 607 -0.08 16.89 16.67
N VAL A 608 -0.36 17.67 15.63
CA VAL A 608 0.66 18.37 14.84
C VAL A 608 0.57 19.87 15.20
N PRO A 609 1.51 20.42 16.00
CA PRO A 609 1.50 21.80 16.47
C PRO A 609 1.14 22.86 15.40
N GLY A 610 0.11 23.65 15.67
CA GLY A 610 -0.37 24.71 14.76
C GLY A 610 -1.01 24.23 13.44
N VAL A 611 -1.12 22.92 13.23
CA VAL A 611 -1.59 22.30 11.98
C VAL A 611 -2.92 21.57 12.18
N ALA A 612 -2.98 20.62 13.12
CA ALA A 612 -4.11 19.72 13.34
C ALA A 612 -4.00 19.03 14.72
N GLN A 613 -5.12 18.58 15.28
CA GLN A 613 -5.21 17.91 16.58
C GLN A 613 -5.21 16.37 16.45
N LEU A 614 -4.97 15.68 17.56
CA LEU A 614 -5.25 14.25 17.70
C LEU A 614 -6.66 13.89 17.19
N GLY A 615 -6.77 12.90 16.30
CA GLY A 615 -8.03 12.47 15.69
C GLY A 615 -8.49 13.24 14.45
N ASP A 616 -7.81 14.33 14.06
CA ASP A 616 -8.11 15.05 12.82
C ASP A 616 -7.79 14.22 11.57
N GLY A 617 -8.51 14.50 10.49
CA GLY A 617 -8.34 13.84 9.20
C GLY A 617 -9.61 13.94 8.36
N PHE A 618 -9.50 14.54 7.18
CA PHE A 618 -10.60 14.68 6.22
C PHE A 618 -10.86 13.35 5.51
N ALA A 619 -12.12 12.88 5.56
CA ALA A 619 -12.54 11.71 4.81
C ALA A 619 -12.77 12.08 3.33
N LEU A 620 -12.26 11.26 2.41
CA LEU A 620 -12.43 11.42 0.96
C LEU A 620 -12.72 10.06 0.33
N ALA A 621 -13.92 9.90 -0.24
CA ALA A 621 -14.34 8.64 -0.84
C ALA A 621 -13.51 8.29 -2.10
N ALA A 622 -13.30 6.98 -2.32
CA ALA A 622 -12.74 6.49 -3.58
C ALA A 622 -13.59 6.93 -4.79
N ARG A 623 -12.92 7.27 -5.90
CA ARG A 623 -13.51 7.58 -7.20
C ARG A 623 -13.12 6.46 -8.18
N PRO A 624 -13.82 5.32 -8.23
CA PRO A 624 -13.34 4.05 -8.80
C PRO A 624 -13.04 4.02 -10.32
N MET A 625 -13.24 5.13 -11.05
CA MET A 625 -13.04 5.24 -12.51
C MET A 625 -13.75 4.14 -13.32
N THR A 626 -14.91 3.69 -12.82
CA THR A 626 -15.81 2.71 -13.46
C THR A 626 -17.14 3.36 -13.85
N LEU A 627 -17.89 2.69 -14.71
CA LEU A 627 -19.30 3.00 -14.94
C LEU A 627 -20.14 2.63 -13.72
N ALA A 628 -21.08 3.50 -13.38
CA ALA A 628 -22.14 3.26 -12.40
C ALA A 628 -23.50 3.38 -13.09
N SER A 629 -24.53 2.72 -12.56
CA SER A 629 -25.90 2.88 -13.04
C SER A 629 -26.34 4.36 -12.98
N ALA A 630 -27.12 4.78 -13.97
CA ALA A 630 -27.82 6.05 -13.97
C ALA A 630 -28.76 6.20 -12.76
N SER A 631 -29.15 7.45 -12.47
CA SER A 631 -30.26 7.74 -11.58
C SER A 631 -31.59 7.75 -12.35
N PRO A 632 -32.75 7.60 -11.68
CA PRO A 632 -34.06 7.56 -12.35
C PRO A 632 -34.35 8.82 -13.18
N GLU A 633 -33.81 9.97 -12.80
CA GLU A 633 -33.97 11.24 -13.52
C GLU A 633 -33.20 11.19 -14.85
N LEU A 634 -32.01 10.59 -14.88
CA LEU A 634 -31.21 10.41 -16.09
C LEU A 634 -31.83 9.37 -17.03
N GLU A 635 -32.42 8.30 -16.49
CA GLU A 635 -33.22 7.36 -17.30
C GLU A 635 -34.47 8.05 -17.89
N THR A 636 -35.18 8.85 -17.08
CA THR A 636 -36.37 9.61 -17.50
C THR A 636 -36.03 10.61 -18.61
N ARG A 637 -34.90 11.32 -18.49
CA ARG A 637 -34.42 12.23 -19.53
C ARG A 637 -34.12 11.53 -20.84
N LEU A 638 -33.62 10.29 -20.81
CA LEU A 638 -33.30 9.50 -22.01
C LEU A 638 -34.49 8.74 -22.61
N ALA A 639 -35.67 8.77 -21.98
CA ALA A 639 -36.90 8.17 -22.51
C ALA A 639 -37.25 8.57 -23.97
N PRO A 640 -37.05 9.83 -24.43
CA PRO A 640 -37.30 10.21 -25.83
C PRO A 640 -36.40 9.48 -26.84
N VAL A 641 -35.21 9.02 -26.42
CA VAL A 641 -34.30 8.22 -27.26
C VAL A 641 -34.87 6.81 -27.45
N PHE A 642 -35.35 6.21 -26.37
CA PHE A 642 -35.97 4.88 -26.37
C PHE A 642 -37.26 4.86 -27.20
N ALA A 643 -38.06 5.93 -27.14
CA ALA A 643 -39.25 6.12 -27.98
C ALA A 643 -38.97 6.20 -29.50
N ARG A 644 -37.71 6.34 -29.95
CA ARG A 644 -37.35 6.22 -31.38
C ARG A 644 -37.11 4.77 -31.82
N LEU A 645 -36.79 3.89 -30.88
CA LEU A 645 -36.50 2.48 -31.16
C LEU A 645 -37.76 1.60 -31.11
N GLU A 646 -38.76 1.97 -30.29
CA GLU A 646 -40.03 1.24 -30.18
C GLU A 646 -40.77 1.03 -31.52
N PRO A 647 -40.91 2.03 -32.44
CA PRO A 647 -41.56 1.82 -33.73
C PRO A 647 -40.86 0.77 -34.59
N PHE A 648 -39.52 0.75 -34.57
CA PHE A 648 -38.72 -0.18 -35.38
C PHE A 648 -38.92 -1.65 -34.99
N VAL A 649 -39.09 -1.91 -33.69
CA VAL A 649 -39.43 -3.25 -33.16
C VAL A 649 -40.90 -3.59 -33.44
N ARG A 650 -41.81 -2.63 -33.22
CA ARG A 650 -43.26 -2.82 -33.39
C ARG A 650 -43.68 -3.07 -34.84
N GLU A 651 -43.01 -2.44 -35.80
CA GLU A 651 -43.29 -2.55 -37.24
C GLU A 651 -42.55 -3.72 -37.90
N GLY A 652 -41.70 -4.43 -37.16
CA GLY A 652 -41.01 -5.64 -37.63
C GLY A 652 -39.73 -5.40 -38.44
N TRP A 653 -39.25 -4.15 -38.56
CA TRP A 653 -37.98 -3.83 -39.21
C TRP A 653 -36.79 -4.51 -38.51
N ILE A 654 -36.90 -4.71 -37.19
CA ILE A 654 -36.00 -5.53 -36.37
C ILE A 654 -36.82 -6.37 -35.38
N SER A 655 -36.31 -7.54 -34.99
CA SER A 655 -36.98 -8.39 -33.98
C SER A 655 -36.89 -7.79 -32.56
N GLY A 656 -35.84 -7.03 -32.32
CA GLY A 656 -35.45 -6.48 -31.03
C GLY A 656 -34.07 -5.83 -31.09
N ALA A 657 -33.66 -5.19 -29.99
CA ALA A 657 -32.35 -4.54 -29.87
C ALA A 657 -31.96 -4.30 -28.41
N ALA A 658 -30.66 -4.19 -28.14
CA ALA A 658 -30.11 -3.66 -26.91
C ALA A 658 -29.42 -2.31 -27.20
N ILE A 659 -29.61 -1.33 -26.32
CA ILE A 659 -28.96 -0.01 -26.40
C ILE A 659 -28.32 0.32 -25.05
N ALA A 660 -27.09 0.82 -25.07
CA ALA A 660 -26.41 1.37 -23.92
C ALA A 660 -25.98 2.81 -24.20
N ILE A 661 -26.35 3.73 -23.32
CA ILE A 661 -26.02 5.17 -23.40
C ILE A 661 -25.23 5.53 -22.15
N GLY A 662 -23.99 5.98 -22.34
CA GLY A 662 -23.10 6.40 -21.25
C GLY A 662 -22.84 7.89 -21.30
N GLN A 663 -22.95 8.59 -20.16
CA GLN A 663 -22.55 9.98 -20.02
C GLN A 663 -21.71 10.18 -18.75
N GLY A 664 -20.52 10.76 -18.88
CA GLY A 664 -19.64 11.07 -17.74
C GLY A 664 -19.05 9.82 -17.10
N ASN A 665 -19.78 9.23 -16.15
CA ASN A 665 -19.54 7.87 -15.62
C ASN A 665 -20.84 7.09 -15.38
N ARG A 666 -21.97 7.57 -15.92
CA ARG A 666 -23.31 7.01 -15.72
C ARG A 666 -23.76 6.24 -16.95
N LEU A 667 -24.31 5.05 -16.73
CA LEU A 667 -24.79 4.14 -17.77
C LEU A 667 -26.30 3.92 -17.65
N VAL A 668 -27.03 4.13 -18.75
CA VAL A 668 -28.37 3.56 -18.95
C VAL A 668 -28.26 2.43 -19.97
N VAL A 669 -28.89 1.29 -19.69
CA VAL A 669 -29.06 0.21 -20.67
C VAL A 669 -30.54 -0.18 -20.73
N ARG A 670 -31.02 -0.44 -21.94
CA ARG A 670 -32.38 -0.96 -22.21
C ARG A 670 -32.35 -2.01 -23.32
N GLY A 671 -33.22 -2.99 -23.20
CA GLY A 671 -33.49 -3.99 -24.23
C GLY A 671 -34.94 -3.89 -24.70
N PHE A 672 -35.17 -4.24 -25.97
CA PHE A 672 -36.45 -4.09 -26.66
C PHE A 672 -36.72 -5.31 -27.53
N GLY A 673 -37.98 -5.76 -27.62
CA GLY A 673 -38.36 -6.87 -28.51
C GLY A 673 -37.77 -8.21 -28.09
N ARG A 674 -37.38 -9.02 -29.09
CA ARG A 674 -36.91 -10.40 -28.92
C ARG A 674 -35.67 -10.72 -29.76
N THR A 675 -34.94 -11.77 -29.39
CA THR A 675 -33.67 -12.16 -30.01
C THR A 675 -33.74 -12.61 -31.48
N SER A 676 -34.94 -12.91 -31.99
CA SER A 676 -35.23 -13.24 -33.39
C SER A 676 -36.74 -13.11 -33.66
N PHE A 677 -37.16 -13.19 -34.91
CA PHE A 677 -38.58 -13.22 -35.31
C PHE A 677 -39.26 -14.59 -35.06
N GLY A 678 -38.48 -15.61 -34.67
CA GLY A 678 -38.96 -17.00 -34.55
C GLY A 678 -39.82 -17.30 -33.33
N ARG A 679 -40.70 -18.32 -33.45
CA ARG A 679 -41.48 -18.91 -32.35
C ARG A 679 -40.56 -19.66 -31.35
N GLY A 680 -39.85 -18.89 -30.53
CA GLY A 680 -38.83 -19.39 -29.60
C GLY A 680 -37.82 -18.32 -29.16
N ALA A 681 -37.81 -17.16 -29.82
CA ALA A 681 -37.00 -16.01 -29.40
C ALA A 681 -37.29 -15.61 -27.95
N VAL A 682 -36.25 -15.25 -27.20
CA VAL A 682 -36.37 -14.72 -25.82
C VAL A 682 -36.43 -13.18 -25.85
N PRO A 683 -36.94 -12.51 -24.80
CA PRO A 683 -36.86 -11.05 -24.70
C PRO A 683 -35.41 -10.55 -24.78
N VAL A 684 -35.20 -9.33 -25.29
CA VAL A 684 -33.89 -8.67 -25.22
C VAL A 684 -33.82 -7.80 -23.95
N GLU A 685 -32.74 -7.98 -23.20
CA GLU A 685 -32.36 -7.23 -22.01
C GLU A 685 -30.95 -6.63 -22.19
N GLY A 686 -30.47 -5.82 -21.25
CA GLY A 686 -29.14 -5.19 -21.34
C GLY A 686 -27.96 -6.18 -21.35
N GLU A 687 -28.13 -7.34 -20.70
CA GLU A 687 -27.18 -8.47 -20.66
C GLU A 687 -27.37 -9.47 -21.80
N THR A 688 -28.36 -9.28 -22.69
CA THR A 688 -28.55 -10.17 -23.83
C THR A 688 -27.42 -9.99 -24.83
N ARG A 689 -26.68 -11.07 -25.09
CA ARG A 689 -25.60 -11.09 -26.08
C ARG A 689 -26.18 -11.10 -27.48
N LEU A 690 -25.93 -10.03 -28.23
CA LEU A 690 -26.35 -9.87 -29.63
C LEU A 690 -25.12 -9.82 -30.55
N ASN A 691 -25.34 -10.03 -31.84
CA ASN A 691 -24.26 -9.95 -32.84
C ASN A 691 -23.89 -8.48 -33.08
N GLY A 692 -22.63 -8.12 -32.81
CA GLY A 692 -22.13 -6.77 -33.04
C GLY A 692 -21.30 -6.61 -34.33
N GLY A 693 -21.13 -7.68 -35.10
CA GLY A 693 -20.60 -7.65 -36.47
C GLY A 693 -19.27 -6.92 -36.65
N ALA A 694 -19.15 -6.23 -37.79
CA ALA A 694 -18.01 -5.41 -38.18
C ALA A 694 -17.71 -4.31 -37.16
N THR A 695 -18.72 -3.77 -36.46
CA THR A 695 -18.51 -2.79 -35.39
C THR A 695 -17.60 -3.35 -34.31
N LEU A 696 -17.79 -4.60 -33.87
CA LEU A 696 -16.92 -5.23 -32.87
C LEU A 696 -15.63 -5.76 -33.49
N GLN A 697 -15.67 -6.31 -34.72
CA GLN A 697 -14.48 -6.86 -35.39
C GLN A 697 -13.44 -5.77 -35.66
N ASN A 698 -13.86 -4.65 -36.24
CA ASN A 698 -12.99 -3.50 -36.51
C ASN A 698 -12.49 -2.90 -35.19
N THR A 699 -13.36 -2.73 -34.18
CA THR A 699 -12.95 -2.27 -32.84
C THR A 699 -11.82 -3.13 -32.26
N ALA A 700 -11.92 -4.46 -32.35
CA ALA A 700 -10.89 -5.38 -31.87
C ALA A 700 -9.57 -5.25 -32.65
N LEU A 701 -9.63 -5.24 -34.00
CA LEU A 701 -8.46 -5.12 -34.88
C LEU A 701 -7.72 -3.79 -34.69
N VAL A 702 -8.46 -2.70 -34.55
CA VAL A 702 -7.90 -1.34 -34.44
C VAL A 702 -7.24 -1.14 -33.09
N LEU A 703 -7.84 -1.62 -32.00
CA LEU A 703 -7.25 -1.55 -30.67
C LEU A 703 -6.08 -2.53 -30.49
N ALA A 704 -6.11 -3.70 -31.15
CA ALA A 704 -4.96 -4.59 -31.26
C ALA A 704 -3.79 -3.91 -32.01
N THR A 705 -4.07 -3.17 -33.08
CA THR A 705 -3.06 -2.41 -33.84
C THR A 705 -2.51 -1.24 -33.01
N ALA A 706 -3.36 -0.48 -32.33
CA ALA A 706 -2.96 0.60 -31.44
C ALA A 706 -2.03 0.13 -30.32
N LEU A 707 -2.30 -1.06 -29.75
CA LEU A 707 -1.43 -1.68 -28.74
C LEU A 707 -0.03 -2.00 -29.30
N LEU A 708 0.09 -2.62 -30.49
CA LEU A 708 1.41 -2.94 -31.05
C LEU A 708 2.16 -1.70 -31.55
N VAL A 709 1.47 -0.64 -31.97
CA VAL A 709 2.10 0.67 -32.22
C VAL A 709 2.60 1.30 -30.92
N GLU A 710 1.83 1.20 -29.83
CA GLU A 710 2.21 1.74 -28.52
C GLU A 710 3.38 0.98 -27.85
N ASP A 711 3.46 -0.32 -28.08
CA ASP A 711 4.57 -1.21 -27.68
C ASP A 711 5.81 -1.03 -28.59
N GLY A 712 5.71 -0.27 -29.69
CA GLY A 712 6.81 -0.04 -30.64
C GLY A 712 7.09 -1.19 -31.62
N LEU A 713 6.19 -2.17 -31.69
CA LEU A 713 6.30 -3.36 -32.54
C LEU A 713 5.75 -3.12 -33.96
N LEU A 714 4.78 -2.21 -34.10
CA LEU A 714 4.31 -1.69 -35.39
C LEU A 714 4.71 -0.24 -35.60
N ASP A 715 5.32 0.03 -36.75
CA ASP A 715 5.66 1.36 -37.23
C ASP A 715 4.61 1.77 -38.28
N LEU A 716 3.88 2.86 -38.00
CA LEU A 716 2.85 3.38 -38.90
C LEU A 716 3.42 3.81 -40.27
N GLN A 717 4.70 4.21 -40.34
CA GLN A 717 5.32 4.60 -41.61
C GLN A 717 6.01 3.44 -42.35
N ALA A 718 6.06 2.25 -41.77
CA ALA A 718 6.62 1.07 -42.43
C ALA A 718 5.66 0.51 -43.50
N PRO A 719 6.16 0.07 -44.67
CA PRO A 719 5.38 -0.69 -45.65
C PRO A 719 4.86 -2.01 -45.07
N VAL A 720 3.63 -2.38 -45.44
CA VAL A 720 2.95 -3.62 -45.02
C VAL A 720 3.79 -4.88 -45.27
N ALA A 721 4.53 -4.92 -46.37
CA ALA A 721 5.42 -6.04 -46.72
C ALA A 721 6.49 -6.35 -45.65
N ARG A 722 6.88 -5.36 -44.82
CA ARG A 722 7.85 -5.55 -43.72
C ARG A 722 7.42 -6.62 -42.71
N TYR A 723 6.12 -6.86 -42.59
CA TYR A 723 5.53 -7.72 -41.57
C TYR A 723 5.01 -9.06 -42.11
N LEU A 724 5.20 -9.33 -43.41
CA LEU A 724 4.63 -10.48 -44.12
C LEU A 724 5.66 -11.30 -44.92
N SER A 725 6.95 -10.92 -44.86
CA SER A 725 8.03 -11.51 -45.69
C SER A 725 8.29 -12.99 -45.46
N ASP A 726 8.10 -13.47 -44.23
CA ASP A 726 8.63 -14.75 -43.77
C ASP A 726 7.62 -15.91 -43.90
N ASN A 727 6.44 -15.65 -44.47
CA ASN A 727 5.40 -16.65 -44.67
C ASN A 727 5.40 -17.17 -46.13
N PRO A 728 5.59 -18.47 -46.40
CA PRO A 728 5.80 -19.00 -47.77
C PRO A 728 4.65 -18.81 -48.78
N SER A 729 3.50 -18.27 -48.37
CA SER A 729 2.39 -17.87 -49.25
C SER A 729 2.52 -16.46 -49.82
N SER A 730 3.69 -15.81 -49.70
CA SER A 730 3.94 -14.38 -49.94
C SER A 730 3.89 -13.89 -51.40
N ALA A 731 3.32 -14.68 -52.32
CA ALA A 731 2.98 -14.19 -53.66
C ALA A 731 1.86 -13.13 -53.63
N ASP A 732 0.86 -13.31 -52.76
CA ASP A 732 -0.36 -12.50 -52.72
C ASP A 732 -0.25 -11.32 -51.72
N SER A 733 0.66 -10.39 -51.98
CA SER A 733 0.66 -9.08 -51.27
C SER A 733 -0.40 -8.10 -51.79
N GLY A 734 -1.24 -8.51 -52.76
CA GLY A 734 -2.38 -7.75 -53.30
C GLY A 734 -2.02 -6.41 -53.98
N GLY A 735 -0.73 -6.16 -54.25
CA GLY A 735 -0.24 -4.85 -54.69
C GLY A 735 0.06 -3.87 -53.55
N TYR A 736 -0.27 -4.19 -52.30
CA TYR A 736 -0.05 -3.35 -51.12
C TYR A 736 1.41 -3.33 -50.62
N GLY A 737 2.37 -3.88 -51.38
CA GLY A 737 3.75 -4.06 -50.93
C GLY A 737 4.49 -2.77 -50.56
N SER A 738 4.13 -1.63 -51.17
CA SER A 738 4.64 -0.29 -50.86
C SER A 738 3.71 0.54 -49.96
N THR A 739 2.49 0.06 -49.67
CA THR A 739 1.52 0.74 -48.83
C THR A 739 1.98 0.73 -47.38
N THR A 740 2.07 1.89 -46.73
CA THR A 740 2.43 1.96 -45.29
C THR A 740 1.28 1.53 -44.41
N LEU A 741 1.55 1.10 -43.17
CA LEU A 741 0.48 0.77 -42.21
C LEU A 741 -0.45 1.97 -41.94
N TRP A 742 0.09 3.20 -41.91
CA TRP A 742 -0.67 4.45 -41.88
C TRP A 742 -1.62 4.57 -43.07
N GLN A 743 -1.14 4.28 -44.29
CA GLN A 743 -1.99 4.24 -45.47
C GLN A 743 -3.03 3.12 -45.38
N LEU A 744 -2.69 1.90 -44.94
CA LEU A 744 -3.65 0.80 -44.78
C LEU A 744 -4.80 1.16 -43.80
N LEU A 745 -4.51 1.96 -42.78
CA LEU A 745 -5.46 2.43 -41.76
C LEU A 745 -6.27 3.69 -42.16
N LEU A 746 -5.84 4.46 -43.16
CA LEU A 746 -6.53 5.67 -43.65
C LEU A 746 -7.17 5.52 -45.02
N ASP A 747 -6.55 4.75 -45.91
CA ASP A 747 -6.84 4.77 -47.33
C ASP A 747 -8.26 4.24 -47.60
N ALA A 748 -9.08 5.08 -48.23
CA ALA A 748 -10.39 4.70 -48.73
C ALA A 748 -10.49 4.96 -50.24
N GLY A 749 -9.41 4.72 -51.01
CA GLY A 749 -9.42 4.89 -52.47
C GLY A 749 -8.09 4.75 -53.23
N GLY A 750 -7.15 3.91 -52.81
CA GLY A 750 -5.83 3.72 -53.46
C GLY A 750 -5.82 2.92 -54.77
N GLY A 751 -6.86 2.99 -55.61
CA GLY A 751 -6.96 2.26 -56.87
C GLY A 751 -7.65 3.08 -57.97
N SER A 752 -7.11 3.07 -59.19
CA SER A 752 -7.52 3.98 -60.27
C SER A 752 -8.87 3.61 -60.90
N GLY A 753 -9.96 4.19 -60.39
CA GLY A 753 -11.28 4.13 -61.03
C GLY A 753 -12.41 4.74 -60.19
N GLN A 754 -12.86 5.95 -60.54
CA GLN A 754 -14.11 6.50 -60.02
C GLN A 754 -15.33 5.90 -60.75
N PRO A 755 -16.43 5.64 -60.02
CA PRO A 755 -17.78 5.89 -60.50
C PRO A 755 -18.28 7.26 -60.00
N ALA A 756 -18.79 8.10 -60.89
CA ALA A 756 -19.41 9.37 -60.51
C ALA A 756 -20.84 9.14 -60.00
N GLY A 757 -21.08 9.41 -58.71
CA GLY A 757 -22.38 9.24 -58.06
C GLY A 757 -22.33 9.60 -56.58
N GLY A 758 -23.44 10.11 -56.03
CA GLY A 758 -23.50 10.58 -54.64
C GLY A 758 -23.57 9.46 -53.60
N ALA A 759 -23.11 9.77 -52.38
CA ALA A 759 -23.36 9.05 -51.13
C ALA A 759 -23.12 7.53 -51.14
N SER A 760 -21.85 7.12 -51.10
CA SER A 760 -21.46 5.73 -50.82
C SER A 760 -20.66 5.63 -49.51
N THR A 761 -21.27 5.06 -48.47
CA THR A 761 -20.54 4.43 -47.35
C THR A 761 -20.53 2.92 -47.56
N ALA A 762 -19.99 2.47 -48.69
CA ALA A 762 -19.90 1.04 -49.00
C ALA A 762 -19.04 0.28 -47.98
N SER A 763 -19.27 -1.02 -47.88
CA SER A 763 -18.50 -1.94 -47.03
C SER A 763 -17.00 -1.90 -47.37
N TRP A 764 -16.18 -1.73 -46.33
CA TRP A 764 -14.72 -1.81 -46.44
C TRP A 764 -14.28 -3.16 -47.05
N PRO A 765 -13.27 -3.19 -47.95
CA PRO A 765 -12.77 -4.45 -48.51
C PRO A 765 -12.28 -5.41 -47.42
N ALA A 766 -12.90 -6.59 -47.31
CA ALA A 766 -12.59 -7.60 -46.30
C ALA A 766 -11.11 -8.05 -46.33
N GLU A 767 -10.52 -8.02 -47.52
CA GLU A 767 -9.09 -8.20 -47.80
C GLU A 767 -8.18 -7.39 -46.86
N ARG A 768 -8.51 -6.13 -46.57
CA ARG A 768 -7.64 -5.23 -45.77
C ARG A 768 -7.59 -5.61 -44.31
N TRP A 769 -8.74 -5.99 -43.74
CA TRP A 769 -8.81 -6.47 -42.36
C TRP A 769 -8.20 -7.88 -42.23
N SER A 770 -8.25 -8.69 -43.29
CA SER A 770 -7.47 -9.94 -43.38
C SER A 770 -5.97 -9.67 -43.37
N ILE A 771 -5.47 -8.73 -44.19
CA ILE A 771 -4.06 -8.30 -44.21
C ILE A 771 -3.64 -7.80 -42.82
N LEU A 772 -4.43 -6.91 -42.19
CA LEU A 772 -4.11 -6.40 -40.87
C LEU A 772 -4.11 -7.50 -39.79
N SER A 773 -5.05 -8.46 -39.85
CA SER A 773 -5.05 -9.62 -38.94
C SER A 773 -3.80 -10.49 -39.12
N GLN A 774 -3.30 -10.65 -40.35
CA GLN A 774 -2.06 -11.39 -40.62
C GLN A 774 -0.82 -10.65 -40.09
N ILE A 775 -0.75 -9.32 -40.22
CA ILE A 775 0.30 -8.48 -39.63
C ILE A 775 0.32 -8.66 -38.10
N LEU A 776 -0.85 -8.56 -37.45
CA LEU A 776 -0.98 -8.72 -35.99
C LEU A 776 -0.53 -10.12 -35.52
N GLU A 777 -0.87 -11.16 -36.27
CA GLU A 777 -0.50 -12.55 -36.00
C GLU A 777 1.00 -12.79 -36.17
N ALA A 778 1.60 -12.30 -37.26
CA ALA A 778 3.04 -12.41 -37.53
C ALA A 778 3.90 -11.64 -36.51
N VAL A 779 3.47 -10.45 -36.08
CA VAL A 779 4.24 -9.58 -35.17
C VAL A 779 4.08 -9.95 -33.70
N SER A 780 2.92 -10.46 -33.28
CA SER A 780 2.64 -10.76 -31.86
C SER A 780 2.60 -12.26 -31.50
N GLY A 781 2.66 -13.15 -32.49
CA GLY A 781 2.49 -14.59 -32.31
C GLY A 781 1.09 -14.99 -31.82
N LYS A 782 0.09 -14.13 -32.00
CA LYS A 782 -1.29 -14.27 -31.51
C LYS A 782 -2.28 -13.69 -32.50
N SER A 783 -3.44 -14.31 -32.63
CA SER A 783 -4.53 -13.72 -33.41
C SER A 783 -4.95 -12.36 -32.82
N ALA A 784 -5.53 -11.49 -33.65
CA ALA A 784 -6.03 -10.18 -33.22
C ALA A 784 -7.06 -10.31 -32.08
N GLN A 785 -7.86 -11.38 -32.10
CA GLN A 785 -8.84 -11.74 -31.08
C GLN A 785 -8.18 -12.06 -29.73
N GLU A 786 -7.14 -12.88 -29.71
CA GLU A 786 -6.39 -13.22 -28.48
C GLU A 786 -5.62 -12.02 -27.92
N LEU A 787 -5.00 -11.22 -28.79
CA LEU A 787 -4.29 -10.01 -28.40
C LEU A 787 -5.25 -9.02 -27.74
N PHE A 788 -6.37 -8.71 -28.40
CA PHE A 788 -7.40 -7.82 -27.89
C PHE A 788 -8.08 -8.35 -26.61
N ALA A 789 -8.44 -9.64 -26.57
CA ALA A 789 -9.06 -10.24 -25.38
C ALA A 789 -8.11 -10.23 -24.17
N SER A 790 -6.81 -10.49 -24.37
CA SER A 790 -5.82 -10.55 -23.29
C SER A 790 -5.30 -9.18 -22.84
N ARG A 791 -5.20 -8.18 -23.74
CA ARG A 791 -4.69 -6.82 -23.44
C ARG A 791 -5.78 -5.78 -23.18
N VAL A 792 -7.02 -5.96 -23.67
CA VAL A 792 -8.12 -4.98 -23.51
C VAL A 792 -9.27 -5.55 -22.68
N LEU A 793 -9.93 -6.62 -23.14
CA LEU A 793 -11.17 -7.11 -22.49
C LEU A 793 -10.93 -7.63 -21.06
N ARG A 794 -9.90 -8.46 -20.86
CA ARG A 794 -9.57 -9.03 -19.55
C ARG A 794 -9.17 -7.95 -18.52
N PRO A 795 -8.34 -6.93 -18.83
CA PRO A 795 -8.12 -5.81 -17.92
C PRO A 795 -9.37 -4.99 -17.55
N LEU A 796 -10.35 -4.89 -18.46
CA LEU A 796 -11.67 -4.27 -18.22
C LEU A 796 -12.63 -5.15 -17.40
N GLY A 797 -12.36 -6.46 -17.27
CA GLY A 797 -13.24 -7.40 -16.58
C GLY A 797 -14.46 -7.86 -17.42
N VAL A 798 -14.36 -7.82 -18.74
CA VAL A 798 -15.43 -8.24 -19.67
C VAL A 798 -14.95 -9.34 -20.62
N GLU A 799 -15.90 -10.08 -21.21
CA GLU A 799 -15.61 -11.16 -22.17
C GLU A 799 -16.57 -11.10 -23.37
N TRP A 800 -16.02 -11.09 -24.59
CA TRP A 800 -16.79 -11.19 -25.84
C TRP A 800 -16.75 -12.62 -26.36
N HIS A 801 -17.81 -13.03 -27.06
CA HIS A 801 -18.00 -14.40 -27.52
C HIS A 801 -17.76 -14.50 -29.03
N TRP A 802 -16.68 -15.20 -29.39
CA TRP A 802 -16.17 -15.34 -30.75
C TRP A 802 -16.61 -16.68 -31.34
N LYS A 803 -17.38 -16.69 -32.43
CA LYS A 803 -17.60 -17.92 -33.20
C LYS A 803 -16.46 -18.10 -34.19
N THR A 804 -15.56 -19.03 -33.91
CA THR A 804 -14.59 -19.52 -34.90
C THR A 804 -15.33 -20.30 -35.99
N THR A 805 -15.22 -19.84 -37.23
CA THR A 805 -15.63 -20.61 -38.40
C THR A 805 -14.69 -21.81 -38.56
N GLN A 806 -15.18 -23.01 -38.21
CA GLN A 806 -14.44 -24.25 -38.45
C GLN A 806 -14.40 -24.58 -39.96
N GLN A 807 -13.38 -24.06 -40.64
CA GLN A 807 -12.93 -24.58 -41.93
C GLN A 807 -11.46 -25.00 -41.78
N PRO A 808 -11.13 -26.30 -41.95
CA PRO A 808 -9.74 -26.73 -41.98
C PRO A 808 -9.06 -26.16 -43.25
N PRO A 809 -7.75 -25.88 -43.21
CA PRO A 809 -7.05 -25.34 -44.37
C PRO A 809 -7.09 -26.34 -45.54
N SER A 810 -7.55 -25.88 -46.71
CA SER A 810 -7.46 -26.66 -47.94
C SER A 810 -5.99 -26.73 -48.40
N PRO A 811 -5.41 -27.92 -48.61
CA PRO A 811 -3.96 -28.07 -48.84
C PRO A 811 -3.48 -27.71 -50.25
N ALA A 812 -4.37 -27.24 -51.14
CA ALA A 812 -4.06 -27.02 -52.56
C ALA A 812 -4.86 -25.86 -53.19
N GLY A 813 -4.73 -24.65 -52.63
CA GLY A 813 -5.32 -23.43 -53.22
C GLY A 813 -4.67 -22.15 -52.69
N PRO A 814 -4.90 -21.00 -53.34
CA PRO A 814 -4.48 -19.69 -52.82
C PRO A 814 -5.14 -19.41 -51.45
N PRO A 815 -4.54 -18.55 -50.61
CA PRO A 815 -4.97 -18.35 -49.23
C PRO A 815 -6.43 -17.84 -49.18
N GLN A 816 -7.34 -18.73 -48.80
CA GLN A 816 -8.73 -18.36 -48.55
C GLN A 816 -8.80 -17.33 -47.43
N GLN A 817 -9.61 -16.29 -47.63
CA GLN A 817 -9.85 -15.25 -46.63
C GLN A 817 -10.28 -15.91 -45.32
N ARG A 818 -9.43 -15.87 -44.27
CA ARG A 818 -9.83 -16.29 -42.93
C ARG A 818 -11.04 -15.44 -42.51
N PRO A 819 -12.23 -16.01 -42.29
CA PRO A 819 -13.38 -15.20 -41.92
C PRO A 819 -13.11 -14.51 -40.58
N LEU A 820 -13.39 -13.21 -40.51
CA LEU A 820 -13.38 -12.52 -39.23
C LEU A 820 -14.44 -13.17 -38.34
N ALA A 821 -14.01 -13.72 -37.20
CA ALA A 821 -14.88 -14.47 -36.29
C ALA A 821 -16.13 -13.66 -35.93
N ASP A 822 -17.31 -14.29 -35.99
CA ASP A 822 -18.60 -13.63 -35.73
C ASP A 822 -18.71 -13.33 -34.22
N ILE A 823 -18.79 -12.04 -33.85
CA ILE A 823 -18.66 -11.58 -32.46
C ILE A 823 -20.01 -11.27 -31.87
N SER A 824 -20.29 -11.86 -30.71
CA SER A 824 -21.44 -11.52 -29.87
C SER A 824 -21.02 -11.02 -28.48
N ALA A 825 -21.69 -9.99 -28.01
CA ALA A 825 -21.48 -9.38 -26.70
C ALA A 825 -22.77 -8.71 -26.22
N ALA A 826 -22.93 -8.53 -24.91
CA ALA A 826 -23.99 -7.70 -24.36
C ALA A 826 -23.61 -6.21 -24.42
N ALA A 827 -24.60 -5.32 -24.42
CA ALA A 827 -24.34 -3.86 -24.47
C ALA A 827 -23.56 -3.38 -23.22
N THR A 828 -23.83 -3.98 -22.06
CA THR A 828 -23.08 -3.81 -20.80
C THR A 828 -21.62 -4.28 -20.89
N GLN A 829 -21.31 -5.26 -21.74
CA GLN A 829 -19.93 -5.77 -21.95
C GLN A 829 -19.12 -4.93 -22.95
N ILE A 830 -19.76 -3.99 -23.67
CA ILE A 830 -19.10 -3.05 -24.58
C ILE A 830 -18.91 -1.69 -23.91
N ALA A 831 -19.86 -1.28 -23.05
CA ALA A 831 -19.85 0.02 -22.36
C ALA A 831 -18.53 0.35 -21.61
N PRO A 832 -17.87 -0.57 -20.86
CA PRO A 832 -16.56 -0.30 -20.25
C PRO A 832 -15.44 0.04 -21.24
N LEU A 833 -15.47 -0.53 -22.45
CA LEU A 833 -14.50 -0.21 -23.51
C LEU A 833 -14.73 1.19 -24.07
N ALA A 834 -15.99 1.57 -24.30
CA ALA A 834 -16.33 2.92 -24.73
C ALA A 834 -15.93 3.97 -23.68
N GLN A 835 -16.19 3.70 -22.39
CA GLN A 835 -15.77 4.59 -21.31
C GLN A 835 -14.24 4.66 -21.15
N MET A 836 -13.52 3.54 -21.31
CA MET A 836 -12.06 3.52 -21.27
C MET A 836 -11.45 4.42 -22.36
N LEU A 837 -12.03 4.41 -23.55
CA LEU A 837 -11.61 5.26 -24.67
C LEU A 837 -11.90 6.75 -24.40
N LEU A 838 -13.11 7.09 -23.92
CA LEU A 838 -13.44 8.46 -23.50
C LEU A 838 -12.55 8.99 -22.37
N ASN A 839 -12.16 8.11 -21.43
CA ASN A 839 -11.23 8.42 -20.34
C ASN A 839 -9.77 8.57 -20.82
N GLY A 840 -9.49 8.52 -22.13
CA GLY A 840 -8.13 8.59 -22.67
C GLY A 840 -7.26 7.41 -22.28
N GLY A 841 -7.86 6.22 -22.13
CA GLY A 841 -7.14 4.95 -21.96
C GLY A 841 -7.11 4.37 -20.54
N ILE A 842 -7.84 4.97 -19.58
CA ILE A 842 -7.95 4.49 -18.19
C ILE A 842 -9.35 3.99 -17.87
N TYR A 843 -9.45 2.83 -17.21
CA TYR A 843 -10.68 2.33 -16.60
C TYR A 843 -10.35 1.54 -15.33
N SER A 844 -11.16 1.67 -14.26
CA SER A 844 -10.95 0.96 -12.99
C SER A 844 -9.52 1.11 -12.42
N HIS A 845 -8.96 2.33 -12.51
CA HIS A 845 -7.55 2.64 -12.20
C HIS A 845 -6.53 1.69 -12.86
N ARG A 846 -6.77 1.31 -14.12
CA ARG A 846 -5.80 0.61 -14.98
C ARG A 846 -5.66 1.40 -16.27
N ARG A 847 -4.43 1.69 -16.69
CA ARG A 847 -4.16 2.19 -18.05
C ARG A 847 -4.02 1.01 -19.00
N ILE A 848 -4.80 1.03 -20.08
CA ILE A 848 -4.80 0.00 -21.13
C ILE A 848 -4.10 0.51 -22.40
N LEU A 849 -4.24 1.80 -22.69
CA LEU A 849 -3.55 2.54 -23.75
C LEU A 849 -3.14 3.92 -23.20
N LYS A 850 -2.09 4.53 -23.75
CA LYS A 850 -1.74 5.95 -23.54
C LYS A 850 -2.78 6.82 -24.24
N ARG A 851 -3.10 7.98 -23.65
CA ARG A 851 -4.00 8.97 -24.27
C ARG A 851 -3.49 9.38 -25.66
N GLY A 852 -2.19 9.62 -25.78
CA GLY A 852 -1.57 9.98 -27.06
C GLY A 852 -1.78 8.93 -28.17
N THR A 853 -1.88 7.64 -27.84
CA THR A 853 -2.21 6.58 -28.82
C THR A 853 -3.68 6.66 -29.24
N ILE A 854 -4.59 6.90 -28.31
CA ILE A 854 -6.03 7.07 -28.60
C ILE A 854 -6.26 8.36 -29.40
N ASP A 855 -5.66 9.48 -29.01
CA ASP A 855 -5.73 10.75 -29.75
C ASP A 855 -5.10 10.63 -31.15
N LEU A 856 -4.01 9.88 -31.31
CA LEU A 856 -3.41 9.57 -32.62
C LEU A 856 -4.36 8.75 -33.50
N PHE A 857 -4.98 7.71 -32.95
CA PHE A 857 -5.88 6.84 -33.72
C PHE A 857 -7.23 7.52 -34.04
N ALA A 858 -7.73 8.38 -33.16
CA ALA A 858 -8.93 9.19 -33.37
C ALA A 858 -8.67 10.52 -34.12
N ALA A 859 -7.40 10.84 -34.45
CA ALA A 859 -7.05 12.09 -35.12
C ALA A 859 -7.65 12.17 -36.53
N ARG A 860 -8.32 13.28 -36.82
CA ARG A 860 -8.89 13.57 -38.13
C ARG A 860 -7.79 13.78 -39.17
N GLN A 861 -7.74 12.92 -40.17
CA GLN A 861 -6.88 13.03 -41.34
C GLN A 861 -7.73 13.34 -42.58
N ARG A 862 -7.26 14.24 -43.45
CA ARG A 862 -7.90 14.52 -44.75
C ARG A 862 -7.26 13.64 -45.83
N VAL A 863 -8.07 12.86 -46.53
CA VAL A 863 -7.65 11.92 -47.58
C VAL A 863 -8.45 12.26 -48.83
N GLY A 864 -7.86 13.09 -49.71
CA GLY A 864 -8.61 13.75 -50.79
C GLY A 864 -9.71 14.65 -50.21
N ASP A 865 -10.96 14.42 -50.62
CA ASP A 865 -12.13 15.11 -50.07
C ASP A 865 -12.79 14.39 -48.89
N ALA A 866 -12.34 13.18 -48.56
CA ALA A 866 -12.80 12.46 -47.39
C ALA A 866 -12.06 12.91 -46.11
N VAL A 867 -12.75 12.82 -44.97
CA VAL A 867 -12.13 12.84 -43.65
C VAL A 867 -12.19 11.43 -43.05
N ARG A 868 -11.09 11.01 -42.42
CA ARG A 868 -10.89 9.68 -41.83
C ARG A 868 -10.15 9.82 -40.49
N ALA A 869 -10.05 8.73 -39.76
CA ALA A 869 -9.06 8.53 -38.69
C ALA A 869 -8.50 7.10 -38.82
N LEU A 870 -7.43 6.76 -38.09
CA LEU A 870 -6.73 5.47 -38.27
C LEU A 870 -7.63 4.32 -37.81
N GLY A 871 -8.29 3.66 -38.77
CA GLY A 871 -9.26 2.61 -38.46
C GLY A 871 -10.46 3.08 -37.63
N TRP A 872 -10.97 4.30 -37.85
CA TRP A 872 -12.24 4.73 -37.25
C TRP A 872 -13.07 5.59 -38.21
N ASN A 873 -14.40 5.44 -38.15
CA ASN A 873 -15.33 6.44 -38.68
C ASN A 873 -15.26 7.70 -37.79
N VAL A 874 -15.48 8.90 -38.36
CA VAL A 874 -15.50 10.17 -37.63
C VAL A 874 -16.68 11.06 -38.06
N GLY A 875 -17.31 11.77 -37.13
CA GLY A 875 -18.44 12.66 -37.41
C GLY A 875 -18.02 14.07 -37.84
N PRO A 876 -18.95 15.03 -37.96
CA PRO A 876 -20.33 14.83 -38.39
C PRO A 876 -20.39 14.60 -39.91
N TRP A 877 -21.32 13.78 -40.39
CA TRP A 877 -21.44 13.44 -41.82
C TRP A 877 -22.22 14.48 -42.63
N ASN A 878 -23.11 15.26 -42.00
CA ASN A 878 -24.08 16.15 -42.66
C ASN A 878 -24.56 17.32 -41.75
N GLY A 879 -23.70 17.83 -40.86
CA GLY A 879 -24.05 18.96 -39.97
C GLY A 879 -24.82 18.55 -38.71
N SER A 880 -24.60 17.34 -38.20
CA SER A 880 -25.31 16.78 -37.05
C SER A 880 -24.83 17.28 -35.68
N THR A 881 -25.61 16.97 -34.64
CA THR A 881 -25.34 17.29 -33.22
C THR A 881 -24.19 16.49 -32.59
N ILE A 882 -23.57 15.58 -33.35
CA ILE A 882 -22.39 14.81 -32.96
C ILE A 882 -21.13 15.69 -33.09
N SER A 883 -20.17 15.62 -32.17
CA SER A 883 -19.00 16.52 -32.19
C SER A 883 -17.99 16.25 -33.32
N ARG A 884 -17.04 17.18 -33.49
CA ARG A 884 -15.95 17.02 -34.47
C ARG A 884 -14.90 16.02 -34.00
N ARG A 885 -14.73 15.80 -32.69
CA ARG A 885 -13.86 14.75 -32.15
C ARG A 885 -14.54 13.39 -32.00
N ALA A 886 -15.83 13.25 -32.32
CA ALA A 886 -16.52 11.98 -32.20
C ALA A 886 -16.06 10.95 -33.25
N TYR A 887 -15.90 9.71 -32.80
CA TYR A 887 -15.45 8.58 -33.61
C TYR A 887 -16.17 7.28 -33.23
N GLY A 888 -16.14 6.29 -34.12
CA GLY A 888 -16.92 5.07 -33.93
C GLY A 888 -16.89 4.09 -35.10
N TRP A 889 -17.88 3.20 -35.12
CA TRP A 889 -18.10 2.19 -36.15
C TRP A 889 -19.57 1.84 -36.34
N ASP A 890 -19.96 1.62 -37.60
CA ASP A 890 -21.31 1.20 -38.02
C ASP A 890 -21.22 -0.08 -38.88
N ASP A 891 -21.94 -1.15 -38.49
CA ASP A 891 -22.07 -2.38 -39.30
C ASP A 891 -23.23 -2.22 -40.32
N PRO A 892 -23.10 -2.71 -41.57
CA PRO A 892 -24.18 -2.64 -42.55
C PRO A 892 -25.52 -3.26 -42.08
N ARG A 893 -25.47 -4.31 -41.25
CA ARG A 893 -26.61 -5.00 -40.61
C ARG A 893 -27.09 -4.30 -39.33
N GLY A 894 -26.76 -3.03 -39.13
CA GLY A 894 -27.45 -2.15 -38.18
C GLY A 894 -26.80 -1.93 -36.81
N ALA A 895 -25.76 -2.66 -36.42
CA ALA A 895 -25.04 -2.38 -35.17
C ALA A 895 -24.23 -1.07 -35.24
N SER A 896 -23.99 -0.43 -34.10
CA SER A 896 -23.03 0.68 -33.99
C SER A 896 -22.46 0.91 -32.59
N LEU A 897 -21.29 1.55 -32.56
CA LEU A 897 -20.60 2.08 -31.38
C LEU A 897 -20.07 3.47 -31.74
N TRP A 898 -20.56 4.51 -31.07
CA TRP A 898 -20.09 5.89 -31.26
C TRP A 898 -19.73 6.55 -29.94
N MET A 899 -18.59 7.24 -29.92
CA MET A 899 -18.01 7.92 -28.76
C MET A 899 -17.76 9.39 -29.11
N ASP A 900 -18.19 10.30 -28.24
CA ASP A 900 -18.04 11.75 -28.37
C ASP A 900 -17.20 12.30 -27.18
N PRO A 901 -15.88 12.52 -27.37
CA PRO A 901 -14.98 13.01 -26.32
C PRO A 901 -15.27 14.44 -25.85
N GLU A 902 -15.85 15.30 -26.70
CA GLU A 902 -16.22 16.68 -26.33
C GLU A 902 -17.41 16.68 -25.35
N LYS A 903 -18.34 15.71 -25.51
CA LYS A 903 -19.51 15.54 -24.66
C LYS A 903 -19.32 14.57 -23.49
N ASN A 904 -18.24 13.78 -23.49
CA ASN A 904 -18.06 12.58 -22.66
C ASN A 904 -19.32 11.68 -22.71
N LEU A 905 -19.74 11.36 -23.93
CA LEU A 905 -20.95 10.61 -24.27
C LEU A 905 -20.57 9.42 -25.16
N PHE A 906 -21.18 8.26 -24.94
CA PHE A 906 -21.19 7.17 -25.92
C PHE A 906 -22.57 6.56 -26.10
N VAL A 907 -22.79 5.99 -27.28
CA VAL A 907 -23.98 5.18 -27.61
C VAL A 907 -23.51 3.88 -28.25
N VAL A 908 -23.93 2.76 -27.68
CA VAL A 908 -23.83 1.41 -28.26
C VAL A 908 -25.23 0.98 -28.66
N PHE A 909 -25.41 0.52 -29.89
CA PHE A 909 -26.67 -0.01 -30.40
C PHE A 909 -26.44 -1.37 -31.06
N LEU A 910 -27.14 -2.40 -30.60
CA LEU A 910 -27.08 -3.77 -31.11
C LEU A 910 -28.50 -4.21 -31.50
N PRO A 911 -28.86 -4.30 -32.80
CA PRO A 911 -30.05 -5.02 -33.22
C PRO A 911 -29.87 -6.53 -33.01
N ALA A 912 -30.98 -7.25 -32.86
CA ALA A 912 -30.96 -8.71 -32.66
C ALA A 912 -31.03 -9.48 -33.98
N GLU A 913 -32.19 -9.45 -34.64
CA GLU A 913 -32.38 -9.87 -36.03
C GLU A 913 -32.96 -8.70 -36.83
N VAL A 914 -32.52 -8.55 -38.08
CA VAL A 914 -32.87 -7.42 -38.97
C VAL A 914 -33.63 -7.95 -40.17
N GLN A 915 -34.73 -7.29 -40.53
CA GLN A 915 -35.47 -7.60 -41.74
C GLN A 915 -34.69 -7.13 -42.98
N ALA A 916 -34.57 -7.99 -43.99
CA ALA A 916 -33.91 -7.63 -45.25
C ALA A 916 -34.62 -6.43 -45.91
N GLY A 917 -33.84 -5.42 -46.32
CA GLY A 917 -34.36 -4.15 -46.85
C GLY A 917 -34.59 -3.05 -45.79
N ALA A 918 -34.27 -3.30 -44.51
CA ALA A 918 -34.35 -2.31 -43.43
C ALA A 918 -33.04 -1.52 -43.22
N GLU A 919 -31.98 -1.79 -43.98
CA GLU A 919 -30.60 -1.35 -43.70
C GLU A 919 -30.47 0.19 -43.69
N ASP A 920 -31.06 0.88 -44.66
CA ASP A 920 -31.05 2.36 -44.71
C ASP A 920 -32.01 3.01 -43.70
N ARG A 921 -33.05 2.30 -43.25
CA ARG A 921 -33.88 2.74 -42.12
C ARG A 921 -33.09 2.67 -40.82
N LEU A 922 -32.33 1.59 -40.63
CA LEU A 922 -31.41 1.40 -39.49
C LEU A 922 -30.22 2.37 -39.52
N ARG A 923 -29.75 2.79 -40.71
CA ARG A 923 -28.80 3.90 -40.86
C ARG A 923 -29.38 5.19 -40.28
N ALA A 924 -30.54 5.62 -40.75
CA ALA A 924 -31.20 6.84 -40.28
C ALA A 924 -31.51 6.80 -38.77
N LEU A 925 -31.93 5.64 -38.24
CA LEU A 925 -32.15 5.44 -36.81
C LEU A 925 -30.89 5.67 -35.97
N ARG A 926 -29.73 5.14 -36.38
CA ARG A 926 -28.46 5.30 -35.63
C ARG A 926 -28.05 6.77 -35.51
N ASP A 927 -28.15 7.52 -36.60
CA ASP A 927 -27.90 8.97 -36.60
C ASP A 927 -28.88 9.72 -35.69
N GLU A 928 -30.13 9.24 -35.57
CA GLU A 928 -31.12 9.82 -34.65
C GLU A 928 -30.89 9.43 -33.19
N LEU A 929 -30.51 8.18 -32.88
CA LEU A 929 -30.29 7.72 -31.51
C LEU A 929 -29.18 8.52 -30.80
N HIS A 930 -28.05 8.77 -31.46
CA HIS A 930 -26.98 9.60 -30.88
C HIS A 930 -27.41 11.07 -30.75
N ARG A 931 -28.13 11.60 -31.75
CA ARG A 931 -28.66 12.97 -31.74
C ARG A 931 -29.65 13.19 -30.60
N ALA A 932 -30.65 12.32 -30.47
CA ALA A 932 -31.64 12.36 -29.42
C ALA A 932 -31.00 12.18 -28.03
N ALA A 933 -29.94 11.37 -27.89
CA ALA A 933 -29.18 11.27 -26.65
C ALA A 933 -28.48 12.59 -26.31
N ALA A 934 -27.79 13.23 -27.25
CA ALA A 934 -27.16 14.54 -27.02
C ALA A 934 -28.20 15.63 -26.67
N GLU A 935 -29.36 15.64 -27.33
CA GLU A 935 -30.46 16.59 -27.07
C GLU A 935 -31.09 16.37 -25.69
N ALA A 936 -31.47 15.12 -25.35
CA ALA A 936 -31.99 14.73 -24.04
C ALA A 936 -31.05 15.09 -22.87
N LEU A 937 -29.74 14.95 -23.11
CA LEU A 937 -28.70 15.28 -22.14
C LEU A 937 -28.37 16.78 -22.07
N GLY A 938 -28.95 17.62 -22.94
CA GLY A 938 -28.72 19.06 -22.95
C GLY A 938 -27.36 19.47 -23.53
N LEU A 939 -26.79 18.62 -24.39
CA LEU A 939 -25.46 18.74 -24.98
C LEU A 939 -25.50 19.17 -26.47
N ALA A 940 -26.69 19.58 -26.95
CA ALA A 940 -26.84 20.20 -28.25
C ALA A 940 -26.27 21.63 -28.24
N GLY A 941 -25.35 21.93 -29.17
CA GLY A 941 -24.69 23.24 -29.26
C GLY A 941 -23.52 23.46 -28.29
N SER A 942 -23.19 22.52 -27.40
CA SER A 942 -22.08 22.67 -26.44
C SER A 942 -20.71 22.35 -27.05
N THR A 943 -20.23 23.18 -27.97
CA THR A 943 -18.80 23.23 -28.31
C THR A 943 -18.06 24.04 -27.26
N ARG A 944 -17.08 23.42 -26.59
CA ARG A 944 -16.12 24.10 -25.68
C ARG A 944 -14.78 24.30 -26.37
#